data_AF-A0A1I3TNL1-F1
#
_entry.id   AF-A0A1I3TNL1-F1
#
_cell.length_a   1.000
_cell.length_b   1.000
_cell.length_c   1.000
_cell.angle_alpha   90.00
_cell.angle_beta   90.00
_cell.angle_gamma   90.00
#
_symmetry.space_group_name_H-M   'P 1'
#
loop_
_entity.id
_entity.type
_entity.pdbx_description
1 polymer ?
#
loop_
_entity_poly.entity_id
_entity_poly.type
_entity_poly.pdbx_seq_one_letter_code
_entity_poly.pdbx_strand_id
1 'polypeptide(L)'
;MWKQALQRWVINSNRKRARQRARPVSVGEWLEVRRLLTVTISVDALANQHLIDPRIYGVAFADAAELAALNVTFNRYGGNTSSTYNWQQNAHNTAADWYYQSVPDGPHVPGQYIDDFIDSTRQGGAEPSITIPMLDWVAKLGPDNVNGSKLASYSIQKYGQQTGADWQWYPDAGNGISSATGRLITGNDPNDAYVPSYATAGDAPGNPPTGTVYQQQFVQHLLAHAGGAPHYYTLDNEPSIWHATHPDVHPQGASMDEVLAKIEDYASMIKSVDPTAQVLGPEEWGWSGYFYSGKDQQYFAQTGDYSHMPPDKQAHGGMDYLPWLLDQLRQKDQQTGQRLLDAFTVHYYPQSGEFSNDISPAMQQLRNQSTRALWDPTYTDPSWINDEVQLIPRLQGWVDQYYPGTEVGLTEYNWGAEAYMNGATTQADVLGIFGREGLDLANRWATPDPSTPTFKAMQMYTNYDGLGSGFGDTSVAVTVPNPDEVSAFAARRSSDGSLTLMVINKSSTANTFALDLSGFQSSGSSQTWQLSAANPNQANAGSIQHLADTSLSQLASGVTLPQQSITMFVLQAGGSGAGNFGSAVSYIENAAPKIISTTATVTNSGGTSFGTGRLTASLIANAETSDRLGIRNVGTGAGQIGVTGNTITYGGTPIATFSGGTNKVGLTIVFNGSSSAAAAQALLRNLTFSSSSENPSTAARTVRVILTDGNGGASSSVTKTINVSAVNDAPVVAGFGGTTAFTGSGATIIDGDASVDDIDSANFEGGNLTVSLIANAQGSDVLAIRNQGTGSGKIGVSGNSVTYGGVAIGTFSGGTNKVALTITLNLNATLAAAQALLRNITFNNTSATRSTAPRTVRVMLNDGDNGVSTAVAKTITVAAGNSPPVIGGFGGSASYGGGSAILVDDDATVTDDDSSNFQTGKLVITLTQNGQSTDVLGIRNVGVAAGQIGLSGNNVTYGNIVIGVFSGGTNKVGLTITFNANATPQAVQALLRKITFRSTLSNPLALPRTVRAILTDGDGGTSPAVTKTIGVG
;
A
#
# COMPACT_ATOMS: atom_id res chain seq x y z
N MET A 1 57.76 -9.53 68.77
CA MET A 1 58.22 -10.08 67.47
C MET A 1 57.55 -11.42 67.18
N TRP A 2 56.23 -11.41 67.04
CA TRP A 2 55.37 -12.60 66.90
C TRP A 2 54.27 -12.28 65.89
N LYS A 3 54.66 -12.01 64.62
CA LYS A 3 53.73 -11.85 63.49
C LYS A 3 54.36 -11.92 62.08
N GLN A 4 55.55 -12.50 61.88
CA GLN A 4 56.19 -12.54 60.54
C GLN A 4 56.86 -13.87 60.11
N ALA A 5 56.62 -15.01 60.78
CA ALA A 5 57.26 -16.29 60.40
C ALA A 5 56.30 -17.44 60.02
N LEU A 6 54.99 -17.19 59.92
CA LEU A 6 53.99 -18.24 59.61
C LEU A 6 53.47 -18.21 58.16
N GLN A 7 54.06 -17.40 57.28
CA GLN A 7 53.64 -17.23 55.88
C GLN A 7 54.62 -17.80 54.83
N ARG A 8 55.63 -18.59 55.24
CA ARG A 8 56.63 -19.18 54.32
C ARG A 8 56.80 -20.72 54.39
N TRP A 9 55.89 -21.48 55.00
CA TRP A 9 56.03 -22.95 55.08
C TRP A 9 54.96 -23.78 54.34
N VAL A 10 53.94 -23.14 53.73
CA VAL A 10 52.83 -23.87 53.05
C VAL A 10 52.99 -23.93 51.52
N ILE A 11 53.96 -23.24 50.91
CA ILE A 11 54.05 -23.15 49.44
C ILE A 11 55.11 -24.08 48.79
N ASN A 12 55.96 -24.81 49.52
CA ASN A 12 57.08 -25.54 48.86
C ASN A 12 57.36 -27.01 49.24
N SER A 13 56.46 -27.71 49.94
CA SER A 13 56.74 -29.08 50.43
C SER A 13 55.84 -30.21 49.90
N ASN A 14 54.85 -29.93 49.02
CA ASN A 14 54.07 -31.00 48.36
C ASN A 14 54.73 -31.60 47.11
N ARG A 15 55.96 -31.21 46.76
CA ARG A 15 56.69 -31.73 45.59
C ARG A 15 57.51 -33.02 45.83
N LYS A 16 57.46 -33.68 47.01
CA LYS A 16 58.41 -34.79 47.28
C LYS A 16 57.96 -36.05 48.05
N ARG A 17 56.66 -36.38 48.14
CA ARG A 17 56.24 -37.72 48.65
C ARG A 17 54.97 -38.26 47.96
N ALA A 18 55.13 -38.72 46.73
CA ALA A 18 54.19 -39.67 46.10
C ALA A 18 54.89 -40.45 44.96
N ARG A 19 55.96 -41.16 45.29
CA ARG A 19 56.43 -42.30 44.48
C ARG A 19 56.56 -43.50 45.42
N GLN A 20 56.00 -44.62 44.97
CA GLN A 20 56.02 -45.97 45.56
C GLN A 20 55.01 -46.27 46.66
N ARG A 21 53.79 -46.64 46.22
CA ARG A 21 53.15 -47.94 46.55
C ARG A 21 52.03 -48.19 45.53
N ALA A 22 52.41 -48.75 44.38
CA ALA A 22 51.48 -49.26 43.40
C ALA A 22 50.98 -50.64 43.87
N ARG A 23 49.70 -50.74 44.23
CA ARG A 23 48.95 -51.99 44.07
C ARG A 23 48.40 -52.00 42.64
N PRO A 24 48.42 -53.13 41.92
CA PRO A 24 47.78 -53.19 40.61
C PRO A 24 46.28 -53.12 40.83
N VAL A 25 45.68 -51.96 40.53
CA VAL A 25 44.23 -51.85 40.34
C VAL A 25 43.93 -52.60 39.05
N SER A 26 43.06 -53.60 39.12
CA SER A 26 42.72 -54.41 37.96
C SER A 26 41.95 -53.55 36.94
N VAL A 27 42.04 -53.95 35.67
CA VAL A 27 41.40 -53.29 34.50
C VAL A 27 39.86 -53.16 34.65
N GLY A 28 39.25 -53.75 35.68
CA GLY A 28 37.81 -53.66 35.95
C GLY A 28 37.36 -52.44 36.76
N GLU A 29 38.23 -51.74 37.49
CA GLU A 29 37.82 -50.61 38.36
C GLU A 29 38.00 -49.21 37.73
N TRP A 30 38.48 -49.12 36.48
CA TRP A 30 38.46 -47.90 35.67
C TRP A 30 37.19 -47.75 34.81
N LEU A 31 36.31 -48.75 34.82
CA LEU A 31 35.10 -48.77 33.99
C LEU A 31 33.85 -48.24 34.69
N GLU A 32 33.94 -47.75 35.93
CA GLU A 32 32.75 -47.40 36.71
C GLU A 32 32.83 -46.05 37.45
N VAL A 33 33.42 -45.00 36.84
CA VAL A 33 33.07 -43.58 37.09
C VAL A 33 33.42 -42.70 35.87
N ARG A 34 32.83 -42.96 34.69
CA ARG A 34 32.56 -41.90 33.71
C ARG A 34 31.05 -41.73 33.63
N ARG A 35 30.46 -41.07 34.63
CA ARG A 35 29.23 -40.33 34.34
C ARG A 35 29.59 -39.38 33.21
N LEU A 36 28.93 -39.52 32.06
CA LEU A 36 28.88 -38.47 31.03
C LEU A 36 28.49 -37.20 31.77
N LEU A 37 29.44 -36.29 32.02
CA LEU A 37 29.11 -35.01 32.62
C LEU A 37 28.31 -34.25 31.57
N THR A 38 27.08 -33.91 31.92
CA THR A 38 26.22 -33.09 31.06
C THR A 38 26.91 -31.75 30.81
N VAL A 39 27.09 -31.39 29.54
CA VAL A 39 27.62 -30.09 29.11
C VAL A 39 26.50 -29.05 29.19
N THR A 40 26.60 -28.07 30.08
CA THR A 40 25.60 -26.99 30.13
C THR A 40 25.93 -25.91 29.11
N ILE A 41 24.97 -25.60 28.24
CA ILE A 41 25.00 -24.47 27.31
C ILE A 41 24.09 -23.40 27.88
N SER A 42 24.63 -22.24 28.22
CA SER A 42 23.85 -21.11 28.74
C SER A 42 23.57 -20.12 27.62
N VAL A 43 22.30 -19.75 27.45
CA VAL A 43 21.84 -18.76 26.47
C VAL A 43 21.10 -17.64 27.20
N ASP A 44 21.50 -16.40 26.94
CA ASP A 44 20.74 -15.22 27.36
C ASP A 44 20.30 -14.43 26.13
N ALA A 45 19.03 -14.58 25.76
CA ALA A 45 18.50 -13.98 24.56
C ALA A 45 18.29 -12.46 24.64
N LEU A 46 18.67 -11.79 25.75
CA LEU A 46 18.67 -10.33 25.91
C LEU A 46 20.08 -9.74 26.01
N ALA A 47 21.12 -10.56 26.15
CA ALA A 47 22.50 -10.08 26.28
C ALA A 47 23.22 -10.10 24.92
N ASN A 48 24.12 -9.11 24.74
CA ASN A 48 25.00 -8.95 23.58
C ASN A 48 24.30 -9.01 22.21
N GLN A 49 23.10 -8.44 22.11
CA GLN A 49 22.35 -8.41 20.86
C GLN A 49 23.02 -7.54 19.79
N HIS A 50 23.26 -8.13 18.62
CA HIS A 50 23.70 -7.43 17.41
C HIS A 50 23.23 -8.18 16.16
N LEU A 51 23.16 -7.47 15.03
CA LEU A 51 22.72 -8.06 13.77
C LEU A 51 23.80 -8.99 13.21
N ILE A 52 23.34 -10.06 12.56
CA ILE A 52 24.17 -10.96 11.76
C ILE A 52 23.99 -10.55 10.30
N ASP A 53 25.06 -10.08 9.68
CA ASP A 53 25.01 -9.70 8.25
C ASP A 53 24.88 -10.97 7.39
N PRO A 54 23.89 -11.07 6.48
CA PRO A 54 23.71 -12.26 5.64
C PRO A 54 24.88 -12.50 4.65
N ARG A 55 25.73 -11.50 4.38
CA ARG A 55 26.90 -11.66 3.50
C ARG A 55 28.00 -12.51 4.12
N ILE A 56 27.99 -12.81 5.42
CA ILE A 56 28.95 -13.74 6.05
C ILE A 56 28.80 -15.19 5.57
N TYR A 57 27.66 -15.53 4.98
CA TYR A 57 27.40 -16.85 4.42
C TYR A 57 27.86 -16.98 2.96
N GLY A 58 28.54 -15.96 2.43
CA GLY A 58 28.94 -15.91 1.03
C GLY A 58 29.91 -17.00 0.60
N VAL A 59 29.96 -17.20 -0.71
CA VAL A 59 30.78 -18.22 -1.38
C VAL A 59 31.51 -17.61 -2.57
N ALA A 60 32.45 -18.36 -3.15
CA ALA A 60 33.09 -18.01 -4.41
C ALA A 60 32.75 -19.05 -5.49
N PHE A 61 32.54 -18.59 -6.72
CA PHE A 61 32.29 -19.43 -7.90
C PHE A 61 31.08 -20.39 -7.81
N ALA A 62 30.05 -20.06 -7.02
CA ALA A 62 28.82 -20.86 -7.02
C ALA A 62 28.01 -20.63 -8.31
N ASP A 63 27.36 -21.69 -8.80
CA ASP A 63 26.33 -21.56 -9.83
C ASP A 63 24.94 -21.20 -9.25
N ALA A 64 23.98 -20.88 -10.12
CA ALA A 64 22.62 -20.51 -9.71
C ALA A 64 21.91 -21.58 -8.86
N ALA A 65 22.16 -22.87 -9.14
CA ALA A 65 21.52 -23.97 -8.42
C ALA A 65 22.13 -24.16 -7.03
N GLU A 66 23.45 -24.01 -6.91
CA GLU A 66 24.18 -24.03 -5.65
C GLU A 66 23.77 -22.87 -4.76
N LEU A 67 23.71 -21.65 -5.30
CA LEU A 67 23.23 -20.46 -4.59
C LEU A 67 21.80 -20.63 -4.07
N ALA A 68 20.89 -21.10 -4.93
CA ALA A 68 19.51 -21.36 -4.52
C ALA A 68 19.39 -22.47 -3.47
N ALA A 69 20.20 -23.54 -3.59
CA ALA A 69 20.21 -24.64 -2.63
C ALA A 69 20.79 -24.22 -1.27
N LEU A 70 21.79 -23.35 -1.27
CA LEU A 70 22.37 -22.75 -0.08
C LEU A 70 21.54 -21.60 0.46
N ASN A 71 20.71 -20.92 -0.33
CA ASN A 71 20.05 -19.68 0.06
C ASN A 71 21.05 -18.62 0.60
N VAL A 72 22.17 -18.46 -0.10
CA VAL A 72 23.22 -17.48 0.24
C VAL A 72 23.12 -16.28 -0.70
N THR A 73 23.45 -15.10 -0.21
CA THR A 73 23.15 -13.83 -0.90
C THR A 73 24.40 -13.12 -1.45
N PHE A 74 25.58 -13.73 -1.39
CA PHE A 74 26.83 -13.11 -1.81
C PHE A 74 27.76 -14.10 -2.50
N ASN A 75 28.19 -13.79 -3.73
CA ASN A 75 29.02 -14.66 -4.56
C ASN A 75 30.22 -13.90 -5.13
N ARG A 76 31.44 -14.37 -4.89
CA ARG A 76 32.68 -13.71 -5.31
C ARG A 76 33.24 -14.34 -6.59
N TYR A 77 33.55 -13.48 -7.56
CA TYR A 77 34.53 -13.75 -8.63
C TYR A 77 35.86 -13.10 -8.23
N GLY A 78 36.90 -13.91 -7.99
CA GLY A 78 38.22 -13.42 -7.53
C GLY A 78 39.30 -14.50 -7.57
N GLY A 79 40.35 -14.34 -6.78
CA GLY A 79 41.52 -15.22 -6.75
C GLY A 79 42.57 -14.88 -7.81
N ASN A 80 43.67 -15.62 -7.82
CA ASN A 80 44.88 -15.33 -8.62
C ASN A 80 44.61 -14.97 -10.08
N THR A 81 43.80 -15.76 -10.80
CA THR A 81 43.60 -15.55 -12.24
C THR A 81 42.82 -14.27 -12.54
N SER A 82 41.98 -13.81 -11.61
CA SER A 82 41.19 -12.60 -11.77
C SER A 82 42.06 -11.33 -11.84
N SER A 83 43.23 -11.30 -11.21
CA SER A 83 44.22 -10.20 -11.32
C SER A 83 44.74 -9.98 -12.74
N THR A 84 44.54 -10.94 -13.64
CA THR A 84 45.04 -10.90 -15.01
C THR A 84 43.92 -10.90 -16.05
N TYR A 85 42.65 -10.84 -15.62
CA TYR A 85 41.51 -10.94 -16.52
C TYR A 85 41.48 -9.78 -17.53
N ASN A 86 41.47 -10.14 -18.80
CA ASN A 86 41.27 -9.24 -19.92
C ASN A 86 39.82 -9.32 -20.39
N TRP A 87 39.01 -8.36 -19.96
CA TRP A 87 37.59 -8.34 -20.31
C TRP A 87 37.36 -8.18 -21.81
N GLN A 88 38.23 -7.49 -22.56
CA GLN A 88 38.02 -7.29 -24.00
C GLN A 88 38.25 -8.56 -24.83
N GLN A 89 39.20 -9.40 -24.44
CA GLN A 89 39.49 -10.68 -25.09
C GLN A 89 38.77 -11.86 -24.44
N ASN A 90 38.13 -11.63 -23.29
CA ASN A 90 37.48 -12.65 -22.46
C ASN A 90 38.45 -13.80 -22.13
N ALA A 91 39.56 -13.44 -21.48
CA ALA A 91 40.69 -14.32 -21.24
C ALA A 91 41.40 -13.95 -19.94
N HIS A 92 42.06 -14.93 -19.32
CA HIS A 92 42.94 -14.70 -18.17
C HIS A 92 44.31 -15.36 -18.38
N ASN A 93 45.28 -15.01 -17.55
CA ASN A 93 46.51 -15.75 -17.39
C ASN A 93 46.43 -16.63 -16.15
N THR A 94 46.88 -17.87 -16.26
CA THR A 94 46.83 -18.87 -15.20
C THR A 94 47.87 -18.66 -14.11
N ALA A 95 48.66 -17.58 -14.18
CA ALA A 95 49.63 -17.19 -13.17
C ALA A 95 50.62 -18.34 -12.83
N ALA A 96 51.24 -18.29 -11.65
CA ALA A 96 52.06 -19.37 -11.13
C ALA A 96 51.27 -20.67 -10.93
N ASP A 97 49.94 -20.62 -10.83
CA ASP A 97 49.09 -21.80 -10.60
C ASP A 97 49.19 -22.81 -11.75
N TRP A 98 49.33 -22.34 -12.99
CA TRP A 98 49.46 -23.22 -14.15
C TRP A 98 50.34 -22.64 -15.28
N TYR A 99 51.65 -22.58 -15.05
CA TYR A 99 52.66 -22.29 -16.08
C TYR A 99 52.49 -20.95 -16.84
N TYR A 100 51.88 -19.93 -16.22
CA TYR A 100 51.80 -18.56 -16.74
C TYR A 100 51.20 -18.48 -18.16
N GLN A 101 50.15 -19.26 -18.41
CA GLN A 101 49.51 -19.36 -19.72
C GLN A 101 48.35 -18.37 -19.80
N SER A 102 48.32 -17.57 -20.86
CA SER A 102 47.10 -16.85 -21.22
C SER A 102 46.18 -17.76 -22.02
N VAL A 103 44.97 -17.95 -21.50
CA VAL A 103 43.96 -18.89 -22.00
C VAL A 103 42.60 -18.20 -22.16
N PRO A 104 41.80 -18.59 -23.16
CA PRO A 104 40.45 -18.04 -23.32
C PRO A 104 39.48 -18.61 -22.29
N ASP A 105 38.57 -17.76 -21.80
CA ASP A 105 37.45 -18.13 -20.91
C ASP A 105 36.18 -18.51 -21.68
N GLY A 106 36.21 -18.39 -23.01
CA GLY A 106 35.11 -18.68 -23.90
C GLY A 106 35.30 -18.04 -25.27
N PRO A 107 34.20 -17.79 -26.01
CA PRO A 107 34.24 -16.98 -27.22
C PRO A 107 34.81 -15.58 -26.96
N HIS A 108 35.40 -14.98 -27.98
CA HIS A 108 35.92 -13.59 -27.99
C HIS A 108 34.81 -12.53 -27.98
N VAL A 109 33.94 -12.58 -26.97
CA VAL A 109 32.91 -11.59 -26.70
C VAL A 109 33.34 -10.82 -25.45
N PRO A 110 33.56 -9.49 -25.54
CA PRO A 110 34.01 -8.70 -24.41
C PRO A 110 33.11 -8.88 -23.18
N GLY A 111 33.71 -9.20 -22.03
CA GLY A 111 33.05 -9.32 -20.73
C GLY A 111 32.24 -10.61 -20.50
N GLN A 112 32.03 -11.44 -21.54
CA GLN A 112 31.03 -12.52 -21.53
C GLN A 112 31.14 -13.47 -20.34
N TYR A 113 32.35 -13.90 -19.95
CA TYR A 113 32.51 -14.82 -18.81
C TYR A 113 32.00 -14.20 -17.49
N ILE A 114 32.25 -12.90 -17.30
CA ILE A 114 31.81 -12.16 -16.11
C ILE A 114 30.33 -11.82 -16.19
N ASP A 115 29.83 -11.50 -17.39
CA ASP A 115 28.40 -11.30 -17.64
C ASP A 115 27.61 -12.58 -17.29
N ASP A 116 28.09 -13.75 -17.72
CA ASP A 116 27.50 -15.05 -17.38
C ASP A 116 27.57 -15.34 -15.87
N PHE A 117 28.67 -14.99 -15.21
CA PHE A 117 28.80 -15.11 -13.75
C PHE A 117 27.78 -14.22 -13.02
N ILE A 118 27.60 -12.97 -13.46
CA ILE A 118 26.62 -12.03 -12.89
C ILE A 118 25.19 -12.56 -13.09
N ASP A 119 24.87 -13.03 -14.29
CA ASP A 119 23.55 -13.54 -14.63
C ASP A 119 23.22 -14.80 -13.83
N SER A 120 24.15 -15.75 -13.75
CA SER A 120 24.03 -16.97 -12.92
C SER A 120 23.87 -16.63 -11.44
N THR A 121 24.67 -15.70 -10.92
CA THR A 121 24.61 -15.28 -9.51
C THR A 121 23.25 -14.69 -9.15
N ARG A 122 22.72 -13.82 -10.01
CA ARG A 122 21.40 -13.20 -9.81
C ARG A 122 20.26 -14.18 -9.99
N GLN A 123 20.39 -15.11 -10.94
CA GLN A 123 19.42 -16.20 -11.09
C GLN A 123 19.32 -17.04 -9.80
N GLY A 124 20.44 -17.20 -9.08
CA GLY A 124 20.50 -17.84 -7.78
C GLY A 124 20.02 -17.00 -6.59
N GLY A 125 19.68 -15.72 -6.80
CA GLY A 125 19.20 -14.81 -5.75
C GLY A 125 20.30 -14.14 -4.92
N ALA A 126 21.54 -14.08 -5.42
CA ALA A 126 22.68 -13.48 -4.75
C ALA A 126 23.21 -12.23 -5.45
N GLU A 127 24.01 -11.45 -4.74
CA GLU A 127 24.77 -10.32 -5.28
C GLU A 127 26.19 -10.75 -5.67
N PRO A 128 26.65 -10.42 -6.89
CA PRO A 128 28.02 -10.70 -7.31
C PRO A 128 29.01 -9.64 -6.82
N SER A 129 30.16 -10.08 -6.33
CA SER A 129 31.37 -9.26 -6.14
C SER A 129 32.36 -9.55 -7.27
N ILE A 130 32.78 -8.52 -8.00
CA ILE A 130 33.63 -8.66 -9.18
C ILE A 130 35.01 -8.06 -8.90
N THR A 131 36.04 -8.88 -9.07
CA THR A 131 37.43 -8.40 -8.99
C THR A 131 37.80 -7.54 -10.20
N ILE A 132 38.34 -6.35 -9.92
CA ILE A 132 38.88 -5.41 -10.91
C ILE A 132 40.41 -5.50 -10.88
N PRO A 133 41.06 -5.92 -12.00
CA PRO A 133 42.52 -6.02 -12.08
C PRO A 133 43.24 -4.69 -11.83
N MET A 134 44.20 -4.68 -10.92
CA MET A 134 45.10 -3.56 -10.62
C MET A 134 46.52 -3.78 -11.14
N LEU A 135 46.87 -5.00 -11.60
CA LEU A 135 48.12 -5.23 -12.31
C LEU A 135 48.20 -4.37 -13.59
N ASP A 136 49.42 -3.93 -13.92
CA ASP A 136 49.68 -3.12 -15.11
C ASP A 136 49.49 -3.91 -16.42
N TRP A 137 49.31 -5.22 -16.33
CA TRP A 137 49.26 -6.16 -17.45
C TRP A 137 48.08 -7.13 -17.27
N VAL A 138 47.28 -7.28 -18.32
CA VAL A 138 46.20 -8.30 -18.41
C VAL A 138 46.47 -9.25 -19.58
N ALA A 139 45.87 -10.44 -19.52
CA ALA A 139 46.15 -11.54 -20.44
C ALA A 139 46.01 -11.15 -21.91
N LYS A 140 46.77 -11.82 -22.78
CA LYS A 140 46.71 -11.68 -24.23
C LYS A 140 46.60 -13.05 -24.87
N LEU A 141 45.76 -13.13 -25.89
CA LEU A 141 45.65 -14.31 -26.75
C LEU A 141 46.34 -14.09 -28.09
N GLY A 142 46.85 -15.19 -28.64
CA GLY A 142 47.42 -15.24 -29.98
C GLY A 142 46.34 -15.25 -31.07
N PRO A 143 46.74 -15.10 -32.34
CA PRO A 143 45.82 -15.04 -33.46
C PRO A 143 45.13 -16.39 -33.68
N ASP A 144 43.82 -16.45 -33.40
CA ASP A 144 42.85 -17.44 -33.85
C ASP A 144 41.50 -16.74 -33.96
N ASN A 145 40.67 -17.14 -34.92
CA ASN A 145 39.47 -16.39 -35.31
C ASN A 145 38.22 -16.69 -34.46
N VAL A 146 38.28 -17.67 -33.56
CA VAL A 146 37.14 -18.03 -32.70
C VAL A 146 37.42 -17.75 -31.23
N ASN A 147 38.50 -18.32 -30.67
CA ASN A 147 38.80 -18.24 -29.24
C ASN A 147 40.21 -17.74 -28.94
N GLY A 148 41.02 -17.38 -29.94
CA GLY A 148 42.42 -17.00 -29.71
C GLY A 148 43.30 -18.20 -29.32
N SER A 149 44.55 -18.22 -29.77
CA SER A 149 45.49 -19.26 -29.35
C SER A 149 46.08 -18.93 -27.98
N LYS A 150 46.36 -19.95 -27.17
CA LYS A 150 47.06 -19.77 -25.90
C LYS A 150 48.42 -19.10 -26.13
N LEU A 151 48.87 -18.29 -25.18
CA LEU A 151 50.23 -17.75 -25.11
C LEU A 151 50.88 -18.12 -23.77
N ALA A 152 52.21 -18.06 -23.68
CA ALA A 152 52.94 -18.42 -22.47
C ALA A 152 54.02 -17.38 -22.15
N SER A 153 54.02 -16.88 -20.90
CA SER A 153 54.98 -15.85 -20.47
C SER A 153 56.43 -16.35 -20.48
N TYR A 154 56.62 -17.65 -20.21
CA TYR A 154 57.93 -18.31 -20.18
C TYR A 154 58.03 -19.40 -21.26
N SER A 155 57.91 -19.02 -22.53
CA SER A 155 58.17 -19.92 -23.66
C SER A 155 59.53 -20.61 -23.54
N ILE A 156 59.55 -21.95 -23.57
CA ILE A 156 60.77 -22.75 -23.54
C ILE A 156 61.61 -22.51 -24.79
N GLN A 157 60.98 -22.31 -25.94
CA GLN A 157 61.67 -21.91 -27.17
C GLN A 157 62.38 -20.56 -27.04
N LYS A 158 61.80 -19.60 -26.31
CA LYS A 158 62.38 -18.25 -26.14
C LYS A 158 63.42 -18.18 -25.02
N TYR A 159 63.13 -18.78 -23.86
CA TYR A 159 63.92 -18.62 -22.64
C TYR A 159 64.77 -19.84 -22.26
N GLY A 160 64.71 -20.89 -23.08
CA GLY A 160 65.47 -22.12 -22.87
C GLY A 160 64.78 -23.12 -21.93
N GLN A 161 65.50 -24.20 -21.64
CA GLN A 161 64.97 -25.32 -20.86
C GLN A 161 64.68 -24.93 -19.40
N GLN A 162 63.50 -25.34 -18.94
CA GLN A 162 62.96 -25.03 -17.63
C GLN A 162 62.68 -26.31 -16.84
N THR A 163 62.54 -26.19 -15.52
CA THR A 163 62.41 -27.34 -14.61
C THR A 163 61.05 -28.03 -14.72
N GLY A 164 60.05 -27.34 -15.29
CA GLY A 164 58.74 -27.87 -15.58
C GLY A 164 58.10 -27.18 -16.78
N ALA A 165 57.12 -27.86 -17.38
CA ALA A 165 56.31 -27.37 -18.49
C ALA A 165 54.91 -28.01 -18.45
N ASP A 166 53.92 -27.35 -19.06
CA ASP A 166 52.65 -27.99 -19.38
C ASP A 166 52.81 -28.95 -20.57
N TRP A 167 53.46 -30.09 -20.32
CA TRP A 167 53.77 -31.08 -21.33
C TRP A 167 52.53 -31.69 -21.99
N GLN A 168 51.36 -31.63 -21.33
CA GLN A 168 50.16 -32.30 -21.80
C GLN A 168 49.33 -31.41 -22.72
N TRP A 169 49.20 -30.12 -22.39
CA TRP A 169 48.27 -29.23 -23.10
C TRP A 169 48.93 -28.02 -23.75
N TYR A 170 50.14 -27.63 -23.35
CA TYR A 170 50.92 -26.58 -24.02
C TYR A 170 52.43 -26.73 -23.77
N PRO A 171 53.13 -27.65 -24.47
CA PRO A 171 54.50 -28.05 -24.12
C PRO A 171 55.57 -26.95 -24.15
N ASP A 172 55.28 -25.82 -24.82
CA ASP A 172 56.18 -24.67 -24.85
C ASP A 172 56.02 -23.77 -23.61
N ALA A 173 54.93 -23.90 -22.84
CA ALA A 173 54.70 -23.14 -21.63
C ALA A 173 55.52 -23.70 -20.47
N GLY A 174 56.64 -23.05 -20.16
CA GLY A 174 57.50 -23.40 -19.03
C GLY A 174 57.06 -22.74 -17.71
N ASN A 175 57.59 -23.26 -16.60
CA ASN A 175 57.25 -22.78 -15.24
C ASN A 175 58.04 -21.55 -14.76
N GLY A 176 58.76 -20.88 -15.66
CA GLY A 176 59.61 -19.74 -15.34
C GLY A 176 60.91 -20.08 -14.59
N ILE A 177 61.21 -21.34 -14.28
CA ILE A 177 62.41 -21.71 -13.50
C ILE A 177 63.43 -22.38 -14.43
N SER A 178 64.58 -21.74 -14.63
CA SER A 178 65.64 -22.23 -15.50
C SER A 178 66.24 -23.55 -15.00
N SER A 179 66.28 -24.58 -15.85
CA SER A 179 66.93 -25.86 -15.54
C SER A 179 68.45 -25.74 -15.36
N ALA A 180 69.07 -24.69 -15.89
CA ALA A 180 70.51 -24.47 -15.77
C ALA A 180 70.91 -23.92 -14.39
N THR A 181 70.04 -23.15 -13.75
CA THR A 181 70.37 -22.43 -12.50
C THR A 181 69.48 -22.80 -11.32
N GLY A 182 68.32 -23.43 -11.57
CA GLY A 182 67.29 -23.64 -10.56
C GLY A 182 66.65 -22.35 -10.06
N ARG A 183 66.82 -21.24 -10.78
CA ARG A 183 66.31 -19.90 -10.41
C ARG A 183 65.24 -19.44 -11.38
N LEU A 184 64.40 -18.53 -10.91
CA LEU A 184 63.42 -17.82 -11.73
C LEU A 184 64.12 -17.10 -12.90
N ILE A 185 63.55 -17.19 -14.09
CA ILE A 185 63.95 -16.45 -15.27
C ILE A 185 63.48 -15.01 -15.07
N THR A 186 64.43 -14.08 -14.95
CA THR A 186 64.13 -12.66 -14.78
C THR A 186 64.28 -11.92 -16.11
N GLY A 187 63.44 -10.91 -16.35
CA GLY A 187 63.50 -10.09 -17.57
C GLY A 187 62.86 -10.75 -18.79
N ASN A 188 61.89 -11.66 -18.57
CA ASN A 188 60.96 -12.05 -19.63
C ASN A 188 60.19 -10.81 -20.12
N ASP A 189 59.75 -10.86 -21.37
CA ASP A 189 58.93 -9.81 -21.98
C ASP A 189 57.46 -10.03 -21.59
N PRO A 190 56.81 -9.12 -20.84
CA PRO A 190 55.39 -9.24 -20.53
C PRO A 190 54.53 -9.36 -21.79
N ASN A 191 54.96 -8.79 -22.91
CA ASN A 191 54.27 -8.90 -24.18
C ASN A 191 54.29 -10.32 -24.78
N ASP A 192 54.89 -11.32 -24.16
CA ASP A 192 54.74 -12.70 -24.66
C ASP A 192 53.33 -13.23 -24.44
N ALA A 193 52.70 -12.86 -23.32
CA ALA A 193 51.37 -13.34 -22.97
C ALA A 193 50.44 -12.24 -22.43
N TYR A 194 50.84 -10.97 -22.40
CA TYR A 194 50.00 -9.88 -21.88
C TYR A 194 49.90 -8.68 -22.83
N VAL A 195 48.92 -7.83 -22.52
CA VAL A 195 48.80 -6.45 -22.99
C VAL A 195 48.76 -5.50 -21.78
N PRO A 196 49.22 -4.24 -21.93
CA PRO A 196 49.10 -3.26 -20.85
C PRO A 196 47.64 -2.95 -20.51
N SER A 197 47.33 -2.90 -19.21
CA SER A 197 46.01 -2.60 -18.62
C SER A 197 45.63 -1.09 -18.69
N TYR A 198 46.30 -0.31 -19.54
CA TYR A 198 46.11 1.15 -19.65
C TYR A 198 46.08 1.69 -21.09
N ALA A 199 46.24 0.85 -22.11
CA ALA A 199 46.33 1.32 -23.50
C ALA A 199 44.99 1.17 -24.25
N THR A 200 44.47 2.29 -24.75
CA THR A 200 43.63 2.26 -25.97
C THR A 200 44.53 2.46 -27.19
N ALA A 201 44.15 1.89 -28.34
CA ALA A 201 44.87 2.10 -29.59
C ALA A 201 44.77 3.58 -30.02
N GLY A 202 45.76 4.39 -29.64
CA GLY A 202 45.78 5.83 -29.93
C GLY A 202 46.79 6.67 -29.15
N ASP A 203 47.30 6.18 -28.02
CA ASP A 203 48.18 6.97 -27.16
C ASP A 203 49.65 6.86 -27.61
N ALA A 204 50.15 7.94 -28.22
CA ALA A 204 51.52 8.06 -28.71
C ALA A 204 52.57 7.95 -27.57
N PRO A 205 53.77 7.40 -27.85
CA PRO A 205 54.85 7.35 -26.86
C PRO A 205 55.33 8.76 -26.50
N GLY A 206 55.20 9.14 -25.22
CA GLY A 206 55.70 10.42 -24.70
C GLY A 206 54.79 11.13 -23.69
N ASN A 207 53.60 10.60 -23.41
CA ASN A 207 52.73 11.06 -22.33
C ASN A 207 52.36 9.83 -21.49
N PRO A 208 52.64 9.76 -20.17
CA PRO A 208 52.19 8.64 -19.36
C PRO A 208 50.65 8.64 -19.31
N PRO A 209 49.96 7.56 -19.73
CA PRO A 209 48.50 7.48 -19.60
C PRO A 209 48.10 7.46 -18.12
N THR A 210 47.03 8.16 -17.76
CA THR A 210 46.36 8.00 -16.45
C THR A 210 45.76 6.58 -16.39
N GLY A 211 46.39 5.70 -15.63
CA GLY A 211 46.39 4.24 -15.79
C GLY A 211 45.13 3.44 -15.40
N THR A 212 43.93 4.01 -15.48
CA THR A 212 42.68 3.30 -15.14
C THR A 212 41.64 3.24 -16.27
N VAL A 213 41.89 3.88 -17.41
CA VAL A 213 40.92 3.99 -18.53
C VAL A 213 40.38 2.64 -19.00
N TYR A 214 41.25 1.64 -19.09
CA TYR A 214 40.87 0.30 -19.55
C TYR A 214 39.87 -0.37 -18.60
N GLN A 215 40.12 -0.29 -17.29
CA GLN A 215 39.21 -0.83 -16.28
C GLN A 215 37.99 0.06 -16.07
N GLN A 216 38.09 1.36 -16.34
CA GLN A 216 36.92 2.25 -16.38
C GLN A 216 35.91 1.81 -17.43
N GLN A 217 36.38 1.43 -18.63
CA GLN A 217 35.52 0.87 -19.67
C GLN A 217 34.92 -0.47 -19.24
N PHE A 218 35.65 -1.29 -18.47
CA PHE A 218 35.11 -2.52 -17.92
C PHE A 218 33.98 -2.25 -16.92
N VAL A 219 34.18 -1.34 -15.96
CA VAL A 219 33.13 -0.95 -15.00
C VAL A 219 31.90 -0.38 -15.72
N GLN A 220 32.10 0.43 -16.77
CA GLN A 220 31.02 0.93 -17.61
C GLN A 220 30.27 -0.19 -18.34
N HIS A 221 30.98 -1.19 -18.87
CA HIS A 221 30.40 -2.38 -19.49
C HIS A 221 29.54 -3.15 -18.48
N LEU A 222 30.08 -3.42 -17.29
CA LEU A 222 29.39 -4.14 -16.22
C LEU A 222 28.07 -3.46 -15.82
N LEU A 223 28.08 -2.14 -15.61
CA LEU A 223 26.87 -1.38 -15.30
C LEU A 223 25.84 -1.42 -16.42
N ALA A 224 26.30 -1.35 -17.68
CA ALA A 224 25.45 -1.39 -18.85
C ALA A 224 24.77 -2.76 -19.03
N HIS A 225 25.51 -3.86 -18.78
CA HIS A 225 24.98 -5.22 -18.82
C HIS A 225 23.95 -5.44 -17.70
N ALA A 226 24.33 -5.10 -16.46
CA ALA A 226 23.60 -5.50 -15.28
C ALA A 226 22.60 -4.44 -14.76
N GLY A 227 22.25 -3.46 -15.58
CA GLY A 227 21.12 -2.54 -15.36
C GLY A 227 21.31 -1.55 -14.20
N GLY A 228 22.57 -1.18 -13.91
CA GLY A 228 22.93 -0.31 -12.79
C GLY A 228 23.56 -1.00 -11.57
N ALA A 229 23.86 -2.30 -11.66
CA ALA A 229 24.74 -3.06 -10.76
C ALA A 229 25.73 -3.88 -11.65
N PRO A 230 26.72 -4.65 -11.16
CA PRO A 230 27.06 -4.98 -9.76
C PRO A 230 27.44 -3.76 -8.95
N HIS A 231 27.23 -3.83 -7.64
CA HIS A 231 27.66 -2.78 -6.71
C HIS A 231 28.87 -3.19 -5.90
N TYR A 232 29.39 -4.41 -6.01
CA TYR A 232 30.56 -4.87 -5.24
C TYR A 232 31.75 -5.06 -6.17
N TYR A 233 32.79 -4.27 -5.93
CA TYR A 233 34.02 -4.29 -6.71
C TYR A 233 35.20 -4.59 -5.79
N THR A 234 35.84 -5.72 -6.02
CA THR A 234 37.02 -6.16 -5.28
C THR A 234 38.27 -5.64 -5.98
N LEU A 235 39.17 -5.01 -5.23
CA LEU A 235 40.39 -4.41 -5.74
C LEU A 235 41.50 -5.46 -5.87
N ASP A 236 41.61 -6.06 -7.06
CA ASP A 236 42.56 -7.13 -7.39
C ASP A 236 42.53 -8.30 -6.39
N ASN A 237 43.67 -8.96 -6.16
CA ASN A 237 43.81 -10.12 -5.30
C ASN A 237 45.26 -10.24 -4.79
N GLU A 238 45.44 -10.26 -3.48
CA GLU A 238 46.69 -10.59 -2.79
C GLU A 238 47.93 -9.78 -3.24
N PRO A 239 47.86 -8.42 -3.21
CA PRO A 239 48.86 -7.58 -3.86
C PRO A 239 50.28 -7.71 -3.31
N SER A 240 50.45 -8.02 -2.02
CA SER A 240 51.79 -8.24 -1.47
C SER A 240 52.53 -9.44 -2.08
N ILE A 241 51.82 -10.43 -2.62
CA ILE A 241 52.42 -11.61 -3.25
C ILE A 241 52.29 -11.66 -4.77
N TRP A 242 51.96 -10.53 -5.43
CA TRP A 242 52.07 -10.42 -6.89
C TRP A 242 53.45 -10.85 -7.42
N HIS A 243 54.52 -10.56 -6.67
CA HIS A 243 55.88 -10.97 -7.03
C HIS A 243 56.16 -12.48 -6.95
N ALA A 244 55.26 -13.25 -6.35
CA ALA A 244 55.33 -14.70 -6.26
C ALA A 244 54.30 -15.37 -7.18
N THR A 245 53.08 -14.83 -7.24
CA THR A 245 51.98 -15.36 -8.05
C THR A 245 52.05 -14.92 -9.51
N HIS A 246 52.48 -13.67 -9.77
CA HIS A 246 52.61 -13.05 -11.09
C HIS A 246 54.04 -12.53 -11.41
N PRO A 247 55.12 -13.26 -11.07
CA PRO A 247 56.49 -12.78 -11.32
C PRO A 247 56.80 -12.53 -12.80
N ASP A 248 56.01 -13.09 -13.72
CA ASP A 248 56.10 -12.86 -15.16
C ASP A 248 55.73 -11.43 -15.60
N VAL A 249 54.94 -10.71 -14.81
CA VAL A 249 54.53 -9.33 -15.11
C VAL A 249 54.78 -8.34 -13.98
N HIS A 250 54.88 -8.82 -12.74
CA HIS A 250 55.16 -8.01 -11.56
C HIS A 250 56.23 -8.68 -10.67
N PRO A 251 57.51 -8.75 -11.09
CA PRO A 251 58.55 -9.51 -10.39
C PRO A 251 59.08 -8.87 -9.09
N GLN A 252 58.72 -7.63 -8.80
CA GLN A 252 59.19 -6.90 -7.61
C GLN A 252 58.07 -6.88 -6.58
N GLY A 253 58.37 -7.13 -5.31
CA GLY A 253 57.35 -7.02 -4.27
C GLY A 253 56.74 -5.62 -4.25
N ALA A 254 55.41 -5.52 -4.32
CA ALA A 254 54.71 -4.24 -4.28
C ALA A 254 54.98 -3.52 -2.95
N SER A 255 55.28 -2.23 -3.03
CA SER A 255 55.48 -1.39 -1.83
C SER A 255 54.16 -0.92 -1.21
N MET A 256 54.20 -0.47 0.04
CA MET A 256 53.06 0.14 0.72
C MET A 256 52.49 1.32 -0.09
N ASP A 257 53.38 2.19 -0.59
CA ASP A 257 53.03 3.34 -1.43
C ASP A 257 52.40 2.94 -2.77
N GLU A 258 52.90 1.87 -3.40
CA GLU A 258 52.38 1.39 -4.68
C GLU A 258 50.95 0.87 -4.54
N VAL A 259 50.68 0.05 -3.51
CA VAL A 259 49.33 -0.47 -3.28
C VAL A 259 48.38 0.66 -2.90
N LEU A 260 48.81 1.61 -2.06
CA LEU A 260 48.02 2.80 -1.75
C LEU A 260 47.67 3.57 -3.02
N ALA A 261 48.66 3.90 -3.86
CA ALA A 261 48.44 4.66 -5.08
C ALA A 261 47.46 3.95 -6.03
N LYS A 262 47.60 2.62 -6.21
CA LYS A 262 46.66 1.84 -7.02
C LYS A 262 45.26 1.83 -6.41
N ILE A 263 45.11 1.65 -5.09
CA ILE A 263 43.78 1.70 -4.45
C ILE A 263 43.14 3.08 -4.65
N GLU A 264 43.89 4.16 -4.42
CA GLU A 264 43.40 5.52 -4.63
C GLU A 264 42.90 5.74 -6.07
N ASP A 265 43.69 5.33 -7.06
CA ASP A 265 43.37 5.50 -8.48
C ASP A 265 42.15 4.68 -8.90
N TYR A 266 42.12 3.39 -8.54
CA TYR A 266 41.09 2.46 -9.00
C TYR A 266 39.78 2.64 -8.24
N ALA A 267 39.80 2.86 -6.92
CA ALA A 267 38.60 3.14 -6.15
C ALA A 267 37.96 4.46 -6.60
N SER A 268 38.76 5.52 -6.79
CA SER A 268 38.26 6.80 -7.30
C SER A 268 37.65 6.65 -8.70
N MET A 269 38.29 5.85 -9.56
CA MET A 269 37.78 5.54 -10.89
C MET A 269 36.44 4.81 -10.81
N ILE A 270 36.33 3.74 -10.02
CA ILE A 270 35.10 2.95 -9.86
C ILE A 270 33.99 3.86 -9.36
N LYS A 271 34.23 4.62 -8.28
CA LYS A 271 33.24 5.53 -7.68
C LYS A 271 32.84 6.70 -8.60
N SER A 272 33.69 7.07 -9.57
CA SER A 272 33.34 8.07 -10.58
C SER A 272 32.34 7.55 -11.62
N VAL A 273 32.33 6.22 -11.86
CA VAL A 273 31.44 5.54 -12.80
C VAL A 273 30.18 5.03 -12.09
N ASP A 274 30.35 4.35 -10.96
CA ASP A 274 29.29 3.93 -10.04
C ASP A 274 29.46 4.61 -8.66
N PRO A 275 28.79 5.75 -8.42
CA PRO A 275 28.82 6.41 -7.11
C PRO A 275 28.25 5.58 -5.96
N THR A 276 27.52 4.49 -6.26
CA THR A 276 26.90 3.60 -5.27
C THR A 276 27.72 2.34 -4.98
N ALA A 277 28.83 2.14 -5.72
CA ALA A 277 29.73 1.02 -5.54
C ALA A 277 30.17 0.86 -4.08
N GLN A 278 30.30 -0.39 -3.64
CA GLN A 278 30.98 -0.88 -2.47
C GLN A 278 32.33 -1.43 -2.95
N VAL A 279 33.41 -0.79 -2.55
CA VAL A 279 34.77 -1.14 -2.92
C VAL A 279 35.38 -1.94 -1.77
N LEU A 280 35.82 -3.16 -2.09
CA LEU A 280 36.42 -4.14 -1.17
C LEU A 280 37.92 -4.22 -1.45
N GLY A 281 38.73 -4.31 -0.40
CA GLY A 281 40.18 -4.48 -0.51
C GLY A 281 40.90 -4.36 0.83
N PRO A 282 42.22 -4.59 0.87
CA PRO A 282 43.11 -4.85 -0.26
C PRO A 282 43.20 -6.33 -0.69
N GLU A 283 42.41 -7.25 -0.11
CA GLU A 283 42.47 -8.69 -0.39
C GLU A 283 43.84 -9.33 -0.03
N GLU A 284 44.46 -8.90 1.07
CA GLU A 284 45.77 -9.46 1.46
C GLU A 284 45.70 -10.94 1.86
N TRP A 285 46.71 -11.71 1.46
CA TRP A 285 46.69 -13.18 1.42
C TRP A 285 46.62 -13.89 2.78
N GLY A 286 47.12 -13.22 3.83
CA GLY A 286 47.28 -13.85 5.13
C GLY A 286 48.28 -13.14 6.03
N TRP A 287 48.65 -13.81 7.12
CA TRP A 287 49.29 -13.20 8.29
C TRP A 287 50.44 -12.23 7.97
N SER A 288 51.43 -12.63 7.18
CA SER A 288 52.56 -11.74 6.84
C SER A 288 52.15 -10.53 6.01
N GLY A 289 51.18 -10.72 5.09
CA GLY A 289 50.57 -9.66 4.29
C GLY A 289 49.79 -8.63 5.11
N TYR A 290 49.50 -8.92 6.38
CA TYR A 290 48.86 -7.94 7.25
C TYR A 290 49.85 -6.91 7.81
N PHE A 291 51.12 -7.29 7.96
CA PHE A 291 52.13 -6.51 8.68
C PHE A 291 53.25 -5.97 7.79
N TYR A 292 53.50 -6.61 6.64
CA TYR A 292 54.62 -6.29 5.74
C TYR A 292 54.13 -6.21 4.30
N SER A 293 54.57 -5.18 3.57
CA SER A 293 54.29 -5.06 2.14
C SER A 293 54.95 -6.18 1.34
N GLY A 294 54.58 -6.33 0.07
CA GLY A 294 55.20 -7.31 -0.81
C GLY A 294 56.71 -7.11 -0.95
N LYS A 295 57.16 -5.86 -0.98
CA LYS A 295 58.58 -5.50 -1.01
C LYS A 295 59.33 -6.03 0.20
N ASP A 296 58.76 -5.89 1.39
CA ASP A 296 59.36 -6.38 2.63
C ASP A 296 59.31 -7.90 2.73
N GLN A 297 58.21 -8.53 2.32
CA GLN A 297 58.11 -9.99 2.24
C GLN A 297 59.15 -10.58 1.28
N GLN A 298 59.32 -9.96 0.11
CA GLN A 298 60.34 -10.36 -0.86
C GLN A 298 61.76 -10.14 -0.31
N TYR A 299 62.00 -9.03 0.41
CA TYR A 299 63.27 -8.78 1.09
C TYR A 299 63.62 -9.89 2.09
N PHE A 300 62.66 -10.32 2.92
CA PHE A 300 62.87 -11.42 3.86
C PHE A 300 63.19 -12.73 3.13
N ALA A 301 62.47 -13.03 2.06
CA ALA A 301 62.71 -14.24 1.26
C ALA A 301 64.11 -14.24 0.61
N GLN A 302 64.60 -13.08 0.16
CA GLN A 302 65.90 -12.95 -0.50
C GLN A 302 67.10 -12.90 0.46
N THR A 303 66.92 -12.28 1.64
CA THR A 303 68.04 -12.02 2.57
C THR A 303 68.08 -12.97 3.75
N GLY A 304 66.93 -13.53 4.15
CA GLY A 304 66.77 -14.27 5.41
C GLY A 304 66.90 -13.39 6.66
N ASP A 305 66.93 -12.06 6.53
CA ASP A 305 67.13 -11.14 7.65
C ASP A 305 65.80 -10.73 8.30
N TYR A 306 65.33 -11.56 9.23
CA TYR A 306 64.17 -11.28 10.08
C TYR A 306 64.55 -10.48 11.34
N SER A 307 65.83 -10.11 11.51
CA SER A 307 66.34 -9.46 12.72
C SER A 307 66.31 -7.94 12.68
N HIS A 308 66.19 -7.37 11.48
CA HIS A 308 66.06 -5.93 11.26
C HIS A 308 64.68 -5.58 10.71
N MET A 309 64.27 -4.34 10.98
CA MET A 309 63.08 -3.77 10.36
C MET A 309 63.30 -3.69 8.85
N PRO A 310 62.39 -4.25 8.04
CA PRO A 310 62.59 -4.30 6.60
C PRO A 310 62.42 -2.90 5.96
N PRO A 311 62.97 -2.68 4.75
CA PRO A 311 63.19 -1.34 4.23
C PRO A 311 61.93 -0.50 4.03
N ASP A 312 60.82 -1.11 3.60
CA ASP A 312 59.58 -0.39 3.32
C ASP A 312 58.89 0.03 4.62
N LYS A 313 58.74 -0.90 5.57
CA LYS A 313 58.26 -0.59 6.92
C LYS A 313 59.12 0.47 7.62
N GLN A 314 60.44 0.41 7.45
CA GLN A 314 61.36 1.43 7.98
C GLN A 314 61.13 2.80 7.36
N ALA A 315 60.88 2.87 6.04
CA ALA A 315 60.57 4.11 5.34
C ALA A 315 59.26 4.75 5.84
N HIS A 316 58.32 3.94 6.36
CA HIS A 316 57.01 4.36 6.86
C HIS A 316 56.94 4.48 8.39
N GLY A 317 58.07 4.77 9.04
CA GLY A 317 58.12 5.03 10.49
C GLY A 317 57.86 3.80 11.36
N GLY A 318 57.95 2.59 10.80
CA GLY A 318 57.79 1.33 11.50
C GLY A 318 56.34 0.87 11.67
N MET A 319 55.36 1.50 11.02
CA MET A 319 53.96 1.06 11.08
C MET A 319 53.76 -0.28 10.37
N ASP A 320 52.85 -1.08 10.91
CA ASP A 320 52.36 -2.28 10.23
C ASP A 320 51.60 -1.90 8.96
N TYR A 321 51.74 -2.73 7.92
CA TYR A 321 51.26 -2.41 6.58
C TYR A 321 49.76 -2.11 6.49
N LEU A 322 48.86 -3.01 6.94
CA LEU A 322 47.42 -2.76 6.81
C LEU A 322 46.90 -1.63 7.70
N PRO A 323 47.33 -1.48 8.98
CA PRO A 323 47.07 -0.29 9.77
C PRO A 323 47.51 1.02 9.10
N TRP A 324 48.71 1.04 8.50
CA TRP A 324 49.20 2.19 7.75
C TRP A 324 48.30 2.49 6.55
N LEU A 325 47.92 1.46 5.78
CA LEU A 325 47.09 1.61 4.57
C LEU A 325 45.72 2.20 4.91
N LEU A 326 45.05 1.66 5.94
CA LEU A 326 43.77 2.18 6.43
C LEU A 326 43.89 3.66 6.84
N ASP A 327 44.95 4.03 7.56
CA ASP A 327 45.16 5.41 7.99
C ASP A 327 45.39 6.35 6.80
N GLN A 328 46.16 5.93 5.78
CA GLN A 328 46.36 6.72 4.56
C GLN A 328 45.06 6.92 3.79
N LEU A 329 44.26 5.86 3.60
CA LEU A 329 42.96 5.96 2.93
C LEU A 329 41.98 6.84 3.71
N ARG A 330 41.94 6.75 5.04
CA ARG A 330 41.17 7.66 5.89
C ARG A 330 41.60 9.12 5.70
N GLN A 331 42.91 9.39 5.67
CA GLN A 331 43.42 10.73 5.44
C GLN A 331 43.02 11.25 4.06
N LYS A 332 43.04 10.40 3.03
CA LYS A 332 42.61 10.76 1.68
C LYS A 332 41.11 11.07 1.63
N ASP A 333 40.27 10.22 2.21
CA ASP A 333 38.82 10.43 2.31
C ASP A 333 38.49 11.74 3.04
N GLN A 334 39.18 12.05 4.14
CA GLN A 334 39.02 13.33 4.84
C GLN A 334 39.40 14.55 3.99
N GLN A 335 40.31 14.39 3.03
CA GLN A 335 40.71 15.47 2.12
C GLN A 335 39.76 15.64 0.94
N THR A 336 39.23 14.54 0.39
CA THR A 336 38.40 14.55 -0.82
C THR A 336 36.90 14.58 -0.54
N GLY A 337 36.49 14.14 0.65
CA GLY A 337 35.08 13.91 1.01
C GLY A 337 34.47 12.68 0.31
N GLN A 338 35.30 11.77 -0.22
CA GLN A 338 34.87 10.55 -0.91
C GLN A 338 35.50 9.33 -0.26
N ARG A 339 34.65 8.44 0.28
CA ARG A 339 35.06 7.13 0.79
C ARG A 339 35.56 6.25 -0.34
N LEU A 340 36.82 5.83 -0.24
CA LEU A 340 37.49 5.01 -1.25
C LEU A 340 37.43 3.51 -0.94
N LEU A 341 37.35 3.15 0.34
CA LEU A 341 37.21 1.77 0.79
C LEU A 341 35.96 1.64 1.65
N ASP A 342 35.04 0.77 1.24
CA ASP A 342 33.80 0.50 1.96
C ASP A 342 33.92 -0.74 2.83
N ALA A 343 34.64 -1.77 2.38
CA ALA A 343 34.98 -2.93 3.19
C ALA A 343 36.48 -3.22 3.16
N PHE A 344 37.06 -3.37 4.35
CA PHE A 344 38.41 -3.83 4.59
C PHE A 344 38.44 -5.35 4.63
N THR A 345 39.03 -5.95 3.61
CA THR A 345 38.96 -7.38 3.36
C THR A 345 40.33 -8.04 3.27
N VAL A 346 40.39 -9.25 3.82
CA VAL A 346 41.60 -10.09 3.86
C VAL A 346 41.24 -11.55 3.61
N HIS A 347 42.25 -12.37 3.31
CA HIS A 347 42.13 -13.82 3.19
C HIS A 347 42.72 -14.51 4.41
N TYR A 348 42.14 -15.63 4.84
CA TYR A 348 42.72 -16.42 5.93
C TYR A 348 42.56 -17.92 5.72
N TYR A 349 43.70 -18.60 5.65
CA TYR A 349 43.78 -20.05 5.69
C TYR A 349 44.54 -20.49 6.95
N PRO A 350 44.06 -21.52 7.67
CA PRO A 350 44.77 -22.06 8.83
C PRO A 350 46.11 -22.68 8.41
N GLN A 351 47.16 -22.39 9.19
CA GLN A 351 48.56 -22.59 8.77
C GLN A 351 49.22 -23.84 9.34
N SER A 352 48.49 -24.71 10.04
CA SER A 352 49.03 -25.91 10.69
C SER A 352 48.75 -27.20 9.91
N GLY A 353 48.28 -27.08 8.65
CA GLY A 353 48.02 -28.19 7.73
C GLY A 353 46.54 -28.59 7.62
N GLU A 354 45.64 -27.84 8.24
CA GLU A 354 44.20 -28.10 8.27
C GLU A 354 43.57 -28.01 6.89
N PHE A 355 43.99 -27.03 6.08
CA PHE A 355 43.59 -26.91 4.68
C PHE A 355 44.17 -28.07 3.85
N SER A 356 43.55 -29.23 4.02
CA SER A 356 43.93 -30.52 3.46
C SER A 356 42.76 -31.50 3.60
N ASN A 357 42.89 -32.69 3.00
CA ASN A 357 41.97 -33.80 3.23
C ASN A 357 42.45 -34.76 4.34
N ASP A 358 43.44 -34.36 5.15
CA ASP A 358 43.88 -35.20 6.27
C ASP A 358 42.79 -35.26 7.35
N ILE A 359 42.26 -36.45 7.58
CA ILE A 359 41.28 -36.77 8.62
C ILE A 359 41.90 -37.63 9.74
N SER A 360 43.22 -37.57 9.92
CA SER A 360 43.86 -38.15 11.08
C SER A 360 43.27 -37.58 12.37
N PRO A 361 43.16 -38.36 13.47
CA PRO A 361 42.59 -37.84 14.73
C PRO A 361 43.27 -36.56 15.23
N ALA A 362 44.58 -36.42 15.01
CA ALA A 362 45.34 -35.22 15.35
C ALA A 362 44.90 -34.01 14.51
N MET A 363 44.74 -34.17 13.19
CA MET A 363 44.27 -33.09 12.33
C MET A 363 42.81 -32.72 12.60
N GLN A 364 41.96 -33.70 12.90
CA GLN A 364 40.58 -33.43 13.30
C GLN A 364 40.50 -32.60 14.59
N GLN A 365 41.30 -32.97 15.60
CA GLN A 365 41.40 -32.18 16.83
C GLN A 365 41.94 -30.78 16.56
N LEU A 366 42.92 -30.64 15.66
CA LEU A 366 43.48 -29.35 15.29
C LEU A 366 42.42 -28.44 14.65
N ARG A 367 41.63 -28.95 13.70
CA ARG A 367 40.50 -28.18 13.11
C ARG A 367 39.46 -27.75 14.14
N ASN A 368 39.18 -28.61 15.12
CA ASN A 368 38.24 -28.26 16.19
C ASN A 368 38.70 -27.04 17.00
N GLN A 369 40.03 -26.84 17.11
CA GLN A 369 40.69 -25.82 17.93
C GLN A 369 41.05 -24.57 17.14
N SER A 370 41.55 -24.69 15.91
CA SER A 370 42.19 -23.58 15.20
C SER A 370 41.22 -22.51 14.68
N THR A 371 39.91 -22.77 14.67
CA THR A 371 38.89 -21.72 14.49
C THR A 371 38.93 -20.66 15.61
N ARG A 372 39.54 -20.97 16.76
CA ARG A 372 39.81 -19.98 17.83
C ARG A 372 40.72 -18.84 17.37
N ALA A 373 41.57 -19.06 16.35
CA ALA A 373 42.36 -17.99 15.75
C ALA A 373 41.51 -16.84 15.20
N LEU A 374 40.22 -17.05 14.94
CA LEU A 374 39.31 -16.01 14.46
C LEU A 374 38.83 -15.05 15.56
N TRP A 375 38.87 -15.43 16.83
CA TRP A 375 38.19 -14.67 17.90
C TRP A 375 38.84 -14.70 19.28
N ASP A 376 39.60 -15.73 19.62
CA ASP A 376 40.03 -15.98 21.00
C ASP A 376 41.38 -15.30 21.28
N PRO A 377 41.43 -14.27 22.16
CA PRO A 377 42.66 -13.57 22.50
C PRO A 377 43.63 -14.43 23.34
N THR A 378 43.24 -15.64 23.74
CA THR A 378 44.07 -16.55 24.54
C THR A 378 44.57 -17.77 23.74
N TYR A 379 44.21 -17.86 22.46
CA TYR A 379 44.66 -18.94 21.58
C TYR A 379 45.90 -18.52 20.82
N THR A 380 47.04 -19.12 21.16
CA THR A 380 48.26 -19.02 20.35
C THR A 380 48.17 -20.01 19.19
N ASP A 381 48.23 -19.51 17.96
CA ASP A 381 48.23 -20.35 16.77
C ASP A 381 49.47 -21.26 16.75
N PRO A 382 49.31 -22.59 16.59
CA PRO A 382 50.43 -23.54 16.74
C PRO A 382 51.32 -23.65 15.49
N SER A 383 51.04 -22.88 14.43
CA SER A 383 51.83 -22.87 13.20
C SER A 383 53.09 -21.98 13.33
N TRP A 384 53.69 -21.69 12.18
CA TRP A 384 54.75 -20.69 12.06
C TRP A 384 54.31 -19.28 12.49
N ILE A 385 53.00 -18.98 12.52
CA ILE A 385 52.46 -17.72 13.03
C ILE A 385 52.85 -17.52 14.49
N ASN A 386 52.62 -18.53 15.35
CA ASN A 386 53.01 -18.54 16.75
C ASN A 386 52.66 -17.24 17.51
N ASP A 387 51.44 -16.74 17.31
CA ASP A 387 50.90 -15.52 17.90
C ASP A 387 49.39 -15.67 18.20
N GLU A 388 48.84 -14.77 19.01
CA GLU A 388 47.42 -14.63 19.27
C GLU A 388 46.76 -13.88 18.10
N VAL A 389 46.29 -14.65 17.11
CA VAL A 389 45.73 -14.10 15.86
C VAL A 389 44.50 -13.23 16.12
N GLN A 390 43.48 -13.77 16.80
CA GLN A 390 42.20 -13.12 17.13
C GLN A 390 41.66 -12.26 15.97
N LEU A 391 41.55 -12.89 14.79
CA LEU A 391 41.50 -12.17 13.51
C LEU A 391 40.37 -11.15 13.43
N ILE A 392 39.13 -11.52 13.73
CA ILE A 392 37.97 -10.63 13.58
C ILE A 392 38.08 -9.44 14.55
N PRO A 393 38.30 -9.64 15.86
CA PRO A 393 38.59 -8.53 16.79
C PRO A 393 39.77 -7.65 16.37
N ARG A 394 40.83 -8.24 15.80
CA ARG A 394 42.00 -7.49 15.32
C ARG A 394 41.66 -6.58 14.14
N LEU A 395 40.97 -7.10 13.14
CA LEU A 395 40.58 -6.34 11.95
C LEU A 395 39.60 -5.21 12.32
N GLN A 396 38.58 -5.52 13.14
CA GLN A 396 37.64 -4.51 13.66
C GLN A 396 38.38 -3.45 14.48
N GLY A 397 39.32 -3.84 15.35
CA GLY A 397 40.14 -2.91 16.11
C GLY A 397 41.01 -2.00 15.23
N TRP A 398 41.54 -2.52 14.11
CA TRP A 398 42.27 -1.71 13.14
C TRP A 398 41.35 -0.74 12.40
N VAL A 399 40.18 -1.18 11.95
CA VAL A 399 39.18 -0.30 11.32
C VAL A 399 38.75 0.81 12.28
N ASP A 400 38.35 0.46 13.51
CA ASP A 400 37.91 1.41 14.54
C ASP A 400 38.96 2.47 14.86
N GLN A 401 40.24 2.10 14.76
CA GLN A 401 41.35 3.01 15.03
C GLN A 401 41.76 3.85 13.82
N TYR A 402 41.88 3.23 12.65
CA TYR A 402 42.58 3.82 11.49
C TYR A 402 41.66 4.24 10.35
N TYR A 403 40.47 3.64 10.20
CA TYR A 403 39.46 4.09 9.22
C TYR A 403 38.02 3.77 9.68
N PRO A 404 37.48 4.48 10.68
CA PRO A 404 36.19 4.14 11.29
C PRO A 404 35.03 4.14 10.29
N GLY A 405 34.07 3.22 10.49
CA GLY A 405 32.89 3.06 9.65
C GLY A 405 33.14 2.31 8.34
N THR A 406 34.30 1.69 8.19
CA THR A 406 34.58 0.72 7.11
C THR A 406 34.08 -0.67 7.57
N GLU A 407 33.48 -1.45 6.68
CA GLU A 407 33.11 -2.84 6.97
C GLU A 407 34.37 -3.73 7.07
N VAL A 408 34.26 -4.90 7.68
CA VAL A 408 35.34 -5.89 7.80
C VAL A 408 34.91 -7.21 7.17
N GLY A 409 35.75 -7.80 6.32
CA GLY A 409 35.42 -9.05 5.66
C GLY A 409 36.55 -10.06 5.48
N LEU A 410 36.17 -11.33 5.34
CA LEU A 410 37.06 -12.45 5.00
C LEU A 410 36.67 -13.03 3.64
N THR A 411 37.25 -12.49 2.57
CA THR A 411 36.87 -12.79 1.17
C THR A 411 37.49 -14.07 0.61
N GLU A 412 38.39 -14.71 1.37
CA GLU A 412 38.73 -16.12 1.20
C GLU A 412 39.04 -16.80 2.54
N TYR A 413 38.48 -18.00 2.72
CA TYR A 413 38.84 -18.90 3.81
C TYR A 413 38.47 -20.35 3.47
N ASN A 414 39.25 -21.32 3.99
CA ASN A 414 38.91 -22.74 3.95
C ASN A 414 39.69 -23.56 4.99
N TRP A 415 38.99 -24.41 5.76
CA TRP A 415 39.59 -25.30 6.75
C TRP A 415 39.81 -26.75 6.27
N GLY A 416 39.49 -27.08 5.02
CA GLY A 416 39.70 -28.39 4.42
C GLY A 416 38.70 -29.47 4.85
N ALA A 417 39.04 -30.73 4.53
CA ALA A 417 38.28 -31.95 4.80
C ALA A 417 36.79 -31.89 4.40
N GLU A 418 36.50 -31.27 3.25
CA GLU A 418 35.13 -30.91 2.84
C GLU A 418 34.17 -32.10 2.79
N ALA A 419 34.66 -33.24 2.31
CA ALA A 419 33.92 -34.48 2.18
C ALA A 419 33.58 -35.15 3.54
N TYR A 420 34.02 -34.63 4.68
CA TYR A 420 33.92 -35.31 5.98
C TYR A 420 33.22 -34.48 7.04
N MET A 421 32.64 -35.14 8.05
CA MET A 421 31.92 -34.45 9.13
C MET A 421 32.81 -33.51 9.97
N ASN A 422 34.13 -33.73 10.01
CA ASN A 422 35.05 -32.80 10.66
C ASN A 422 35.15 -31.47 9.90
N GLY A 423 35.23 -31.48 8.56
CA GLY A 423 35.15 -30.25 7.76
C GLY A 423 33.79 -29.55 7.94
N ALA A 424 32.71 -30.33 7.97
CA ALA A 424 31.36 -29.81 8.18
C ALA A 424 31.17 -29.13 9.55
N THR A 425 31.57 -29.80 10.64
CA THR A 425 31.52 -29.23 12.01
C THR A 425 32.41 -28.00 12.15
N THR A 426 33.55 -27.98 11.46
CA THR A 426 34.44 -26.80 11.43
C THR A 426 33.80 -25.64 10.66
N GLN A 427 33.20 -25.88 9.50
CA GLN A 427 32.48 -24.85 8.73
C GLN A 427 31.30 -24.27 9.51
N ALA A 428 30.51 -25.12 10.19
CA ALA A 428 29.41 -24.66 11.02
C ALA A 428 29.88 -23.80 12.20
N ASP A 429 31.04 -24.11 12.76
CA ASP A 429 31.65 -23.33 13.84
C ASP A 429 32.16 -21.97 13.33
N VAL A 430 32.83 -21.94 12.17
CA VAL A 430 33.29 -20.72 11.51
C VAL A 430 32.13 -19.76 11.22
N LEU A 431 31.02 -20.25 10.63
CA LEU A 431 29.85 -19.39 10.36
C LEU A 431 29.21 -18.85 11.65
N GLY A 432 29.16 -19.66 12.70
CA GLY A 432 28.69 -19.22 14.01
C GLY A 432 29.59 -18.14 14.61
N ILE A 433 30.91 -18.29 14.48
CA ILE A 433 31.90 -17.30 14.92
C ILE A 433 31.73 -16.00 14.15
N PHE A 434 31.58 -16.04 12.83
CA PHE A 434 31.36 -14.84 12.01
C PHE A 434 30.15 -14.03 12.49
N GLY A 435 29.01 -14.71 12.69
CA GLY A 435 27.79 -14.05 13.18
C GLY A 435 27.88 -13.58 14.62
N ARG A 436 28.65 -14.25 15.49
CA ARG A 436 28.83 -13.86 16.89
C ARG A 436 29.81 -12.70 17.08
N GLU A 437 30.86 -12.65 16.27
CA GLU A 437 31.88 -11.60 16.34
C GLU A 437 31.50 -10.35 15.53
N GLY A 438 30.38 -10.38 14.79
CA GLY A 438 29.92 -9.24 14.00
C GLY A 438 30.79 -8.96 12.78
N LEU A 439 31.21 -10.01 12.07
CA LEU A 439 31.84 -9.85 10.75
C LEU A 439 30.80 -9.36 9.74
N ASP A 440 31.17 -8.46 8.82
CA ASP A 440 30.21 -7.88 7.87
C ASP A 440 30.03 -8.76 6.62
N LEU A 441 31.10 -9.36 6.10
CA LEU A 441 31.01 -10.23 4.93
C LEU A 441 32.08 -11.33 4.91
N ALA A 442 31.80 -12.43 4.23
CA ALA A 442 32.80 -13.46 3.99
C ALA A 442 32.48 -14.25 2.71
N ASN A 443 33.52 -14.80 2.07
CA ASN A 443 33.36 -15.71 0.96
C ASN A 443 34.21 -16.97 1.20
N ARG A 444 33.55 -18.11 1.30
CA ARG A 444 34.26 -19.39 1.38
C ARG A 444 34.97 -19.67 0.06
N TRP A 445 36.26 -20.01 0.13
CA TRP A 445 37.06 -20.37 -1.05
C TRP A 445 37.19 -21.90 -1.20
N ALA A 446 36.51 -22.54 -2.14
CA ALA A 446 35.37 -22.06 -2.93
C ALA A 446 34.06 -22.66 -2.39
N THR A 447 33.01 -22.66 -3.21
CA THR A 447 31.77 -23.39 -2.94
C THR A 447 32.06 -24.89 -2.81
N PRO A 448 31.75 -25.55 -1.68
CA PRO A 448 31.94 -26.99 -1.54
C PRO A 448 30.93 -27.76 -2.40
N ASP A 449 31.29 -28.93 -2.90
CA ASP A 449 30.39 -29.75 -3.72
C ASP A 449 29.08 -30.10 -2.94
N PRO A 450 27.88 -30.00 -3.56
CA PRO A 450 26.59 -30.24 -2.89
C PRO A 450 26.43 -31.62 -2.23
N SER A 451 27.18 -32.63 -2.68
CA SER A 451 27.17 -33.97 -2.09
C SER A 451 27.87 -34.02 -0.72
N THR A 452 28.74 -33.06 -0.42
CA THR A 452 29.53 -33.04 0.81
C THR A 452 28.69 -32.70 2.06
N PRO A 453 29.11 -33.12 3.26
CA PRO A 453 28.53 -32.64 4.50
C PRO A 453 28.88 -31.17 4.78
N THR A 454 29.96 -30.63 4.21
CA THR A 454 30.35 -29.21 4.40
C THR A 454 29.36 -28.27 3.73
N PHE A 455 28.89 -28.57 2.52
CA PHE A 455 27.79 -27.84 1.90
C PHE A 455 26.52 -27.87 2.77
N LYS A 456 26.18 -29.05 3.32
CA LYS A 456 25.02 -29.23 4.21
C LYS A 456 25.19 -28.48 5.53
N ALA A 457 26.42 -28.31 6.03
CA ALA A 457 26.68 -27.50 7.21
C ALA A 457 26.38 -26.01 6.98
N MET A 458 26.62 -25.50 5.76
CA MET A 458 26.17 -24.18 5.35
C MET A 458 24.63 -24.12 5.30
N GLN A 459 23.99 -25.13 4.69
CA GLN A 459 22.52 -25.22 4.68
C GLN A 459 21.90 -25.24 6.09
N MET A 460 22.58 -25.80 7.10
CA MET A 460 22.08 -25.74 8.48
C MET A 460 21.86 -24.30 8.97
N TYR A 461 22.61 -23.31 8.47
CA TYR A 461 22.43 -21.89 8.79
C TYR A 461 21.44 -21.18 7.86
N THR A 462 21.29 -21.61 6.62
CA THR A 462 20.64 -20.78 5.58
C THR A 462 19.41 -21.42 4.95
N ASN A 463 19.29 -22.76 5.00
CA ASN A 463 18.21 -23.53 4.36
C ASN A 463 18.04 -24.93 4.99
N TYR A 464 17.93 -25.02 6.31
CA TYR A 464 18.02 -26.31 7.02
C TYR A 464 16.83 -27.25 6.74
N ASP A 465 15.69 -26.70 6.30
CA ASP A 465 14.47 -27.44 6.00
C ASP A 465 14.21 -27.63 4.49
N GLY A 466 15.07 -27.06 3.64
CA GLY A 466 14.89 -27.04 2.18
C GLY A 466 13.77 -26.11 1.70
N LEU A 467 13.19 -25.28 2.58
CA LEU A 467 12.11 -24.33 2.29
C LEU A 467 12.56 -22.87 2.44
N GLY A 468 13.85 -22.62 2.62
CA GLY A 468 14.44 -21.29 2.80
C GLY A 468 14.47 -20.81 4.24
N SER A 469 14.15 -21.66 5.23
CA SER A 469 14.32 -21.27 6.64
C SER A 469 15.80 -21.28 7.02
N GLY A 470 16.25 -20.16 7.59
CA GLY A 470 17.62 -20.01 8.12
C GLY A 470 17.66 -19.83 9.63
N PHE A 471 18.89 -19.69 10.13
CA PHE A 471 19.22 -19.22 11.47
C PHE A 471 18.69 -17.80 11.70
N GLY A 472 18.64 -17.38 12.96
CA GLY A 472 18.26 -16.01 13.31
C GLY A 472 19.25 -14.97 12.81
N ASP A 473 18.76 -13.74 12.67
CA ASP A 473 19.46 -12.57 12.16
C ASP A 473 19.91 -11.61 13.27
N THR A 474 19.56 -11.88 14.53
CA THR A 474 20.06 -11.15 15.70
C THR A 474 20.79 -12.10 16.65
N SER A 475 22.12 -12.05 16.64
CA SER A 475 23.00 -12.79 17.55
C SER A 475 22.64 -12.50 19.01
N VAL A 476 22.75 -13.51 19.89
CA VAL A 476 22.57 -13.36 21.34
C VAL A 476 23.67 -14.09 22.11
N ALA A 477 23.87 -13.73 23.38
CA ALA A 477 24.91 -14.33 24.19
C ALA A 477 24.72 -15.84 24.39
N VAL A 478 25.78 -16.60 24.10
CA VAL A 478 25.90 -18.03 24.40
C VAL A 478 27.21 -18.30 25.12
N THR A 479 27.19 -19.17 26.12
CA THR A 479 28.39 -19.67 26.81
C THR A 479 28.42 -21.19 26.78
N VAL A 480 29.57 -21.73 26.40
CA VAL A 480 29.89 -23.16 26.45
C VAL A 480 31.17 -23.35 27.29
N PRO A 481 31.34 -24.48 27.99
CA PRO A 481 32.49 -24.68 28.87
C PRO A 481 33.79 -24.95 28.10
N ASN A 482 33.72 -25.57 26.92
CA ASN A 482 34.89 -25.87 26.10
C ASN A 482 34.52 -25.88 24.59
N PRO A 483 34.82 -24.80 23.83
CA PRO A 483 34.50 -24.70 22.41
C PRO A 483 35.27 -25.68 21.51
N ASP A 484 36.35 -26.30 22.01
CA ASP A 484 37.11 -27.34 21.29
C ASP A 484 36.33 -28.67 21.20
N GLU A 485 35.44 -28.92 22.17
CA GLU A 485 34.65 -30.15 22.24
C GLU A 485 33.21 -29.91 21.78
N VAL A 486 32.60 -28.82 22.21
CA VAL A 486 31.23 -28.42 21.85
C VAL A 486 31.18 -26.90 21.69
N SER A 487 30.71 -26.44 20.53
CA SER A 487 30.42 -25.02 20.28
C SER A 487 28.91 -24.83 20.14
N ALA A 488 28.43 -23.64 20.46
CA ALA A 488 27.03 -23.29 20.29
C ALA A 488 26.87 -21.80 19.98
N PHE A 489 25.87 -21.50 19.15
CA PHE A 489 25.53 -20.17 18.69
C PHE A 489 24.02 -20.00 18.73
N ALA A 490 23.52 -18.85 19.16
CA ALA A 490 22.10 -18.59 19.22
C ALA A 490 21.77 -17.23 18.61
N ALA A 491 20.62 -17.16 17.96
CA ALA A 491 20.12 -15.93 17.39
C ALA A 491 18.59 -15.88 17.45
N ARG A 492 18.04 -14.68 17.65
CA ARG A 492 16.62 -14.41 17.44
C ARG A 492 16.38 -14.22 15.95
N ARG A 493 15.32 -14.84 15.44
CA ARG A 493 14.90 -14.72 14.05
C ARG A 493 13.75 -13.73 13.97
N SER A 494 13.97 -12.62 13.27
CA SER A 494 13.01 -11.50 13.16
C SER A 494 11.73 -11.88 12.41
N SER A 495 11.81 -12.83 11.47
CA SER A 495 10.69 -13.21 10.61
C SER A 495 9.55 -13.93 11.34
N ASP A 496 9.86 -14.67 12.42
CA ASP A 496 8.88 -15.44 13.19
C ASP A 496 9.03 -15.34 14.72
N GLY A 497 10.02 -14.58 15.20
CA GLY A 497 10.31 -14.39 16.62
C GLY A 497 10.97 -15.59 17.30
N SER A 498 11.27 -16.67 16.58
CA SER A 498 11.89 -17.87 17.15
C SER A 498 13.31 -17.58 17.65
N LEU A 499 13.77 -18.35 18.64
CA LEU A 499 15.18 -18.44 19.01
C LEU A 499 15.76 -19.70 18.35
N THR A 500 16.70 -19.51 17.44
CA THR A 500 17.44 -20.61 16.83
C THR A 500 18.73 -20.83 17.61
N LEU A 501 19.00 -22.07 18.01
CA LEU A 501 20.20 -22.49 18.73
C LEU A 501 20.92 -23.57 17.93
N MET A 502 22.07 -23.23 17.36
CA MET A 502 23.00 -24.18 16.72
C MET A 502 23.91 -24.78 17.78
N VAL A 503 23.97 -26.11 17.87
CA VAL A 503 24.88 -26.85 18.75
C VAL A 503 25.72 -27.81 17.92
N ILE A 504 27.03 -27.72 18.05
CA ILE A 504 28.00 -28.48 17.26
C ILE A 504 28.81 -29.35 18.20
N ASN A 505 28.57 -30.66 18.18
CA ASN A 505 29.39 -31.61 18.90
C ASN A 505 30.61 -31.96 18.04
N LYS A 506 31.77 -31.38 18.36
CA LYS A 506 33.04 -31.58 17.63
C LYS A 506 33.80 -32.83 18.08
N SER A 507 33.42 -33.40 19.24
CA SER A 507 34.09 -34.57 19.81
C SER A 507 33.92 -35.82 18.96
N SER A 508 34.90 -36.73 19.09
CA SER A 508 34.85 -38.10 18.54
C SER A 508 33.96 -39.06 19.35
N THR A 509 33.12 -38.52 20.24
CA THR A 509 32.16 -39.28 21.07
C THR A 509 30.86 -38.51 21.16
N ALA A 510 29.76 -39.22 21.40
CA ALA A 510 28.49 -38.59 21.70
C ALA A 510 28.57 -37.83 23.05
N ASN A 511 27.96 -36.65 23.11
CA ASN A 511 27.93 -35.80 24.30
C ASN A 511 26.48 -35.47 24.67
N THR A 512 26.19 -35.45 25.97
CA THR A 512 24.90 -34.99 26.49
C THR A 512 25.01 -33.51 26.86
N PHE A 513 24.16 -32.66 26.28
CA PHE A 513 24.12 -31.23 26.58
C PHE A 513 22.79 -30.85 27.24
N ALA A 514 22.83 -29.92 28.19
CA ALA A 514 21.65 -29.32 28.80
C ALA A 514 21.59 -27.82 28.49
N LEU A 515 20.40 -27.32 28.17
CA LEU A 515 20.15 -25.91 27.90
C LEU A 515 19.75 -25.17 29.18
N ASP A 516 20.53 -24.16 29.54
CA ASP A 516 20.16 -23.14 30.52
C ASP A 516 19.73 -21.87 29.75
N LEU A 517 18.42 -21.65 29.67
CA LEU A 517 17.83 -20.60 28.85
C LEU A 517 17.29 -19.45 29.70
N SER A 518 17.77 -18.25 29.41
CA SER A 518 17.32 -16.99 29.97
C SER A 518 17.01 -15.96 28.87
N GLY A 519 16.29 -14.90 29.21
CA GLY A 519 15.98 -13.82 28.26
C GLY A 519 15.03 -14.22 27.11
N PHE A 520 14.56 -15.47 27.04
CA PHE A 520 13.62 -15.97 26.03
C PHE A 520 12.50 -16.79 26.66
N GLN A 521 11.28 -16.61 26.20
CA GLN A 521 10.12 -17.39 26.61
C GLN A 521 9.68 -18.23 25.42
N SER A 522 9.79 -19.55 25.54
CA SER A 522 9.45 -20.50 24.47
C SER A 522 8.01 -21.01 24.61
N SER A 523 7.40 -21.43 23.50
CA SER A 523 6.12 -22.16 23.48
C SER A 523 6.18 -23.53 24.16
N GLY A 524 7.38 -23.99 24.55
CA GLY A 524 7.62 -25.24 25.30
C GLY A 524 8.08 -26.42 24.44
N SER A 525 8.05 -26.28 23.11
CA SER A 525 8.58 -27.24 22.14
C SER A 525 9.61 -26.58 21.22
N SER A 526 10.59 -27.36 20.77
CA SER A 526 11.58 -26.98 19.77
C SER A 526 11.52 -27.95 18.61
N GLN A 527 11.49 -27.45 17.37
CA GLN A 527 11.87 -28.29 16.23
C GLN A 527 13.34 -28.63 16.34
N THR A 528 13.73 -29.82 15.86
CA THR A 528 15.11 -30.30 15.95
C THR A 528 15.56 -30.79 14.59
N TRP A 529 16.53 -30.11 14.01
CA TRP A 529 17.16 -30.48 12.74
C TRP A 529 18.60 -30.89 12.99
N GLN A 530 19.04 -32.02 12.45
CA GLN A 530 20.38 -32.53 12.70
C GLN A 530 21.08 -32.96 11.42
N LEU A 531 22.30 -32.49 11.23
CA LEU A 531 23.28 -33.03 10.30
C LEU A 531 24.22 -33.98 11.07
N SER A 532 24.18 -35.25 10.73
CA SER A 532 25.08 -36.28 11.28
C SER A 532 25.33 -37.41 10.29
N ALA A 533 26.34 -38.23 10.58
CA ALA A 533 26.66 -39.43 9.81
C ALA A 533 26.85 -40.63 10.76
N ALA A 534 26.44 -41.81 10.31
CA ALA A 534 26.69 -43.05 11.05
C ALA A 534 28.20 -43.32 11.22
N ASN A 535 28.99 -43.03 10.17
CA ASN A 535 30.44 -42.99 10.21
C ASN A 535 30.93 -41.58 9.78
N PRO A 536 31.35 -40.73 10.72
CA PRO A 536 31.83 -39.38 10.43
C PRO A 536 33.04 -39.29 9.50
N ASN A 537 33.84 -40.36 9.42
CA ASN A 537 35.04 -40.45 8.58
C ASN A 537 34.76 -41.05 7.19
N GLN A 538 33.51 -41.38 6.88
CA GLN A 538 33.15 -41.80 5.53
C GLN A 538 32.97 -40.56 4.64
N ALA A 539 33.68 -40.52 3.52
CA ALA A 539 33.58 -39.41 2.57
C ALA A 539 32.14 -39.25 2.06
N ASN A 540 31.69 -38.01 1.98
CA ASN A 540 30.36 -37.55 1.60
C ASN A 540 29.22 -38.17 2.42
N ALA A 541 29.53 -38.70 3.61
CA ALA A 541 28.52 -39.16 4.56
C ALA A 541 28.02 -37.98 5.39
N GLY A 542 26.70 -37.85 5.52
CA GLY A 542 26.04 -36.81 6.29
C GLY A 542 24.73 -36.40 5.63
N SER A 543 23.64 -36.40 6.38
CA SER A 543 22.36 -35.89 5.91
C SER A 543 21.68 -35.04 6.97
N ILE A 544 20.98 -34.00 6.53
CA ILE A 544 20.10 -33.20 7.38
C ILE A 544 18.81 -33.98 7.58
N GLN A 545 18.39 -34.16 8.83
CA GLN A 545 17.15 -34.83 9.19
C GLN A 545 16.33 -33.96 10.14
N HIS A 546 15.03 -33.88 9.88
CA HIS A 546 14.07 -33.40 10.88
C HIS A 546 13.82 -34.53 11.88
N LEU A 547 14.31 -34.35 13.10
CA LEU A 547 14.09 -35.29 14.20
C LEU A 547 12.76 -34.98 14.87
N ALA A 548 12.36 -35.83 15.82
CA ALA A 548 11.22 -35.52 16.67
C ALA A 548 11.48 -34.24 17.47
N ASP A 549 10.44 -33.39 17.55
CA ASP A 549 10.45 -32.18 18.37
C ASP A 549 10.92 -32.49 19.79
N THR A 550 11.79 -31.62 20.31
CA THR A 550 12.36 -31.74 21.65
C THR A 550 11.71 -30.71 22.56
N SER A 551 11.10 -31.16 23.67
CA SER A 551 10.52 -30.22 24.63
C SER A 551 11.61 -29.43 25.36
N LEU A 552 11.28 -28.21 25.80
CA LEU A 552 12.20 -27.39 26.58
C LEU A 552 12.64 -28.10 27.88
N SER A 553 11.77 -28.91 28.48
CA SER A 553 12.11 -29.70 29.66
C SER A 553 13.16 -30.78 29.37
N GLN A 554 13.10 -31.40 28.18
CA GLN A 554 14.11 -32.36 27.74
C GLN A 554 15.44 -31.65 27.49
N LEU A 555 15.43 -30.50 26.79
CA LEU A 555 16.62 -29.68 26.57
C LEU A 555 17.26 -29.25 27.90
N ALA A 556 16.48 -28.82 28.89
CA ALA A 556 17.00 -28.44 30.20
C ALA A 556 17.54 -29.63 31.01
N SER A 557 16.98 -30.82 30.84
CA SER A 557 17.41 -32.04 31.55
C SER A 557 18.61 -32.75 30.91
N GLY A 558 18.88 -32.49 29.63
CA GLY A 558 19.94 -33.13 28.86
C GLY A 558 19.45 -33.87 27.62
N VAL A 559 20.04 -33.60 26.46
CA VAL A 559 19.84 -34.33 25.20
C VAL A 559 21.21 -34.81 24.69
N THR A 560 21.27 -36.03 24.16
CA THR A 560 22.52 -36.61 23.66
C THR A 560 22.65 -36.37 22.16
N LEU A 561 23.72 -35.71 21.74
CA LEU A 561 24.08 -35.53 20.33
C LEU A 561 25.13 -36.56 19.91
N PRO A 562 25.03 -37.12 18.70
CA PRO A 562 26.05 -37.99 18.14
C PRO A 562 27.43 -37.32 18.08
N GLN A 563 28.48 -38.13 18.03
CA GLN A 563 29.83 -37.63 17.68
C GLN A 563 29.78 -36.86 16.36
N GLN A 564 30.60 -35.80 16.24
CA GLN A 564 30.73 -34.99 15.02
C GLN A 564 29.39 -34.69 14.34
N SER A 565 28.53 -33.95 15.05
CA SER A 565 27.18 -33.60 14.58
C SER A 565 26.89 -32.12 14.77
N ILE A 566 25.99 -31.60 13.93
CA ILE A 566 25.50 -30.23 13.96
C ILE A 566 23.98 -30.31 14.16
N THR A 567 23.45 -29.68 15.20
CA THR A 567 22.03 -29.74 15.55
C THR A 567 21.47 -28.34 15.75
N MET A 568 20.42 -28.01 15.01
CA MET A 568 19.64 -26.77 15.14
C MET A 568 18.39 -27.04 15.97
N PHE A 569 18.23 -26.31 17.06
CA PHE A 569 17.01 -26.23 17.84
C PHE A 569 16.29 -24.93 17.49
N VAL A 570 15.06 -25.03 16.97
CA VAL A 570 14.21 -23.87 16.69
C VAL A 570 13.17 -23.76 17.79
N LEU A 571 13.49 -22.97 18.82
CA LEU A 571 12.60 -22.69 19.93
C LEU A 571 11.62 -21.60 19.51
N GLN A 572 10.37 -22.00 19.26
CA GLN A 572 9.33 -21.03 18.93
C GLN A 572 9.07 -20.09 20.11
N ALA A 573 8.85 -18.81 19.82
CA ALA A 573 8.43 -17.85 20.83
C ALA A 573 7.12 -18.29 21.50
N GLY A 574 7.04 -18.10 22.81
CA GLY A 574 5.80 -18.26 23.57
C GLY A 574 4.75 -17.29 23.04
N GLY A 575 3.65 -17.81 22.53
CA GLY A 575 2.62 -16.98 21.92
C GLY A 575 1.80 -16.21 22.95
N SER A 576 1.66 -14.91 22.74
CA SER A 576 0.49 -14.16 23.18
C SER A 576 -0.62 -14.34 22.14
N GLY A 577 -1.81 -14.78 22.54
CA GLY A 577 -2.90 -15.13 21.62
C GLY A 577 -4.13 -14.27 21.86
N ALA A 578 -4.65 -13.62 20.81
CA ALA A 578 -6.03 -13.15 20.77
C ALA A 578 -6.86 -14.20 20.03
N GLY A 579 -7.91 -14.75 20.66
CA GLY A 579 -8.68 -15.88 20.14
C GLY A 579 -10.18 -15.81 20.47
N ASN A 580 -10.94 -16.80 19.99
CA ASN A 580 -12.38 -16.96 20.28
C ASN A 580 -13.25 -15.72 19.98
N PHE A 581 -13.11 -15.12 18.80
CA PHE A 581 -13.87 -13.94 18.45
C PHE A 581 -15.37 -14.22 18.25
N GLY A 582 -15.79 -15.49 18.14
CA GLY A 582 -17.20 -15.90 17.99
C GLY A 582 -17.77 -15.61 16.58
N SER A 583 -19.06 -15.90 16.37
CA SER A 583 -19.77 -15.71 15.08
C SER A 583 -19.98 -14.25 14.70
N ALA A 584 -20.16 -13.95 13.41
CA ALA A 584 -20.38 -12.60 12.87
C ALA A 584 -21.32 -11.70 13.71
N VAL A 585 -21.06 -10.39 13.73
CA VAL A 585 -21.88 -9.39 14.43
C VAL A 585 -22.60 -8.52 13.41
N SER A 586 -23.84 -8.11 13.71
CA SER A 586 -24.59 -7.19 12.85
C SER A 586 -24.51 -5.75 13.37
N TYR A 587 -24.23 -4.81 12.46
CA TYR A 587 -24.38 -3.38 12.65
C TYR A 587 -25.54 -2.90 11.77
N ILE A 588 -26.50 -2.22 12.38
CA ILE A 588 -27.57 -1.52 11.66
C ILE A 588 -27.15 -0.06 11.63
N GLU A 589 -27.33 0.58 10.49
CA GLU A 589 -27.16 2.02 10.34
C GLU A 589 -27.82 2.81 11.47
N ASN A 590 -27.19 3.93 11.88
CA ASN A 590 -27.62 4.77 12.99
C ASN A 590 -27.69 4.10 14.38
N ALA A 591 -27.31 2.82 14.50
CA ALA A 591 -27.19 2.17 15.79
C ALA A 591 -25.98 2.68 16.58
N ALA A 592 -26.07 2.62 17.91
CA ALA A 592 -24.92 2.84 18.78
C ALA A 592 -23.76 1.87 18.45
N PRO A 593 -22.48 2.25 18.68
CA PRO A 593 -21.33 1.42 18.37
C PRO A 593 -21.45 0.00 18.93
N LYS A 594 -21.23 -0.99 18.07
CA LYS A 594 -21.45 -2.40 18.37
C LYS A 594 -20.17 -3.09 18.78
N ILE A 595 -20.20 -3.85 19.87
CA ILE A 595 -19.05 -4.64 20.34
C ILE A 595 -18.71 -5.71 19.31
N ILE A 596 -17.43 -5.79 18.93
CA ILE A 596 -16.92 -6.70 17.90
C ILE A 596 -16.89 -8.15 18.39
N SER A 597 -16.52 -8.39 19.65
CA SER A 597 -16.58 -9.71 20.28
C SER A 597 -16.71 -9.61 21.80
N THR A 598 -17.69 -10.29 22.37
CA THR A 598 -17.82 -10.43 23.83
C THR A 598 -17.14 -11.68 24.39
N THR A 599 -16.77 -12.62 23.51
CA THR A 599 -16.17 -13.91 23.87
C THR A 599 -14.66 -13.94 23.69
N ALA A 600 -14.08 -12.89 23.10
CA ALA A 600 -12.66 -12.83 22.80
C ALA A 600 -11.82 -13.21 24.02
N THR A 601 -10.85 -14.09 23.82
CA THR A 601 -9.92 -14.57 24.84
C THR A 601 -8.54 -14.02 24.57
N VAL A 602 -7.83 -13.67 25.63
CA VAL A 602 -6.40 -13.34 25.56
C VAL A 602 -5.62 -14.37 26.35
N THR A 603 -4.66 -15.02 25.70
CA THR A 603 -3.64 -15.83 26.36
C THR A 603 -2.33 -15.04 26.37
N ASN A 604 -1.67 -14.99 27.52
CA ASN A 604 -0.30 -14.53 27.63
C ASN A 604 0.50 -15.68 28.23
N SER A 605 1.11 -16.49 27.38
CA SER A 605 1.90 -17.64 27.83
C SER A 605 3.31 -17.24 28.27
N GLY A 606 3.74 -16.00 28.02
CA GLY A 606 5.11 -15.51 28.20
C GLY A 606 5.32 -14.41 29.26
N GLY A 607 4.29 -14.00 30.04
CA GLY A 607 4.47 -12.98 31.08
C GLY A 607 3.20 -12.62 31.87
N THR A 608 3.36 -11.81 32.93
CA THR A 608 2.22 -11.28 33.71
C THR A 608 1.60 -10.01 33.11
N SER A 609 2.27 -9.40 32.10
CA SER A 609 1.91 -8.12 31.50
C SER A 609 2.19 -8.07 29.99
N PHE A 610 1.51 -7.15 29.30
CA PHE A 610 1.66 -6.78 27.90
C PHE A 610 2.43 -5.47 27.71
N GLY A 611 3.12 -4.95 28.73
CA GLY A 611 3.84 -3.66 28.62
C GLY A 611 4.76 -3.59 27.41
N THR A 612 4.78 -2.44 26.72
CA THR A 612 5.41 -2.19 25.39
C THR A 612 4.81 -2.95 24.20
N GLY A 613 3.90 -3.90 24.43
CA GLY A 613 3.12 -4.58 23.40
C GLY A 613 2.06 -3.70 22.74
N ARG A 614 1.47 -4.20 21.65
CA ARG A 614 0.47 -3.47 20.86
C ARG A 614 -0.74 -4.35 20.52
N LEU A 615 -1.92 -3.75 20.49
CA LEU A 615 -3.10 -4.34 19.86
C LEU A 615 -3.43 -3.50 18.63
N THR A 616 -3.56 -4.14 17.48
CA THR A 616 -4.00 -3.48 16.24
C THR A 616 -5.29 -4.11 15.75
N ALA A 617 -6.31 -3.29 15.53
CA ALA A 617 -7.55 -3.69 14.87
C ALA A 617 -7.72 -2.89 13.57
N SER A 618 -7.87 -3.58 12.44
CA SER A 618 -7.96 -2.95 11.11
C SER A 618 -9.11 -3.55 10.30
N LEU A 619 -9.79 -2.72 9.49
CA LEU A 619 -10.75 -3.20 8.50
C LEU A 619 -9.99 -3.60 7.24
N ILE A 620 -10.02 -4.89 6.87
CA ILE A 620 -9.22 -5.46 5.77
C ILE A 620 -10.07 -5.80 4.53
N ALA A 621 -11.39 -5.67 4.62
CA ALA A 621 -12.30 -5.87 3.48
C ALA A 621 -13.48 -4.89 3.57
N ASN A 622 -13.86 -4.34 2.41
CA ASN A 622 -15.02 -3.47 2.18
C ASN A 622 -15.10 -2.21 3.05
N ALA A 623 -13.97 -1.73 3.60
CA ALA A 623 -13.95 -0.57 4.50
C ALA A 623 -14.32 0.74 3.78
N GLU A 624 -15.20 1.53 4.40
CA GLU A 624 -15.57 2.89 4.00
C GLU A 624 -14.84 3.93 4.88
N THR A 625 -14.72 5.17 4.40
CA THR A 625 -14.12 6.26 5.19
C THR A 625 -14.98 6.66 6.40
N SER A 626 -16.29 6.40 6.32
CA SER A 626 -17.29 6.56 7.37
C SER A 626 -17.18 5.52 8.49
N ASP A 627 -16.51 4.39 8.26
CA ASP A 627 -16.37 3.32 9.25
C ASP A 627 -15.43 3.74 10.39
N ARG A 628 -15.79 3.34 11.61
CA ARG A 628 -15.05 3.66 12.83
C ARG A 628 -14.83 2.42 13.69
N LEU A 629 -13.58 2.17 14.05
CA LEU A 629 -13.18 1.25 15.10
C LEU A 629 -12.90 2.05 16.38
N GLY A 630 -13.57 1.69 17.46
CA GLY A 630 -13.53 2.42 18.72
C GLY A 630 -13.37 1.53 19.95
N ILE A 631 -13.39 2.17 21.11
CA ILE A 631 -13.29 1.52 22.42
C ILE A 631 -14.46 2.00 23.26
N ARG A 632 -15.28 1.07 23.76
CA ARG A 632 -16.40 1.38 24.65
C ARG A 632 -15.88 1.82 26.02
N ASN A 633 -16.25 3.03 26.43
CA ASN A 633 -16.04 3.52 27.79
C ASN A 633 -17.12 2.96 28.73
N VAL A 634 -16.74 2.08 29.65
CA VAL A 634 -17.63 1.46 30.65
C VAL A 634 -17.55 2.18 32.00
N GLY A 635 -16.36 2.60 32.41
CA GLY A 635 -16.11 3.29 33.68
C GLY A 635 -14.79 2.88 34.33
N THR A 636 -14.57 3.32 35.57
CA THR A 636 -13.34 3.07 36.34
C THR A 636 -13.51 2.03 37.46
N GLY A 637 -14.68 1.37 37.56
CA GLY A 637 -14.92 0.33 38.55
C GLY A 637 -14.12 -0.96 38.27
N ALA A 638 -13.99 -1.84 39.26
CA ALA A 638 -13.22 -3.08 39.14
C ALA A 638 -13.65 -3.90 37.90
N GLY A 639 -12.68 -4.30 37.07
CA GLY A 639 -12.91 -5.08 35.86
C GLY A 639 -13.43 -4.28 34.64
N GLN A 640 -13.69 -2.98 34.78
CA GLN A 640 -14.21 -2.13 33.70
C GLN A 640 -13.09 -1.49 32.89
N ILE A 641 -13.37 -1.24 31.61
CA ILE A 641 -12.53 -0.42 30.72
C ILE A 641 -13.02 1.02 30.76
N GLY A 642 -12.14 1.95 31.10
CA GLY A 642 -12.41 3.38 31.07
C GLY A 642 -11.59 4.08 29.98
N VAL A 643 -12.16 5.08 29.32
CA VAL A 643 -11.46 5.89 28.30
C VAL A 643 -11.53 7.36 28.68
N THR A 644 -10.40 8.07 28.69
CA THR A 644 -10.32 9.51 28.92
C THR A 644 -9.21 10.10 28.05
N GLY A 645 -9.56 11.00 27.13
CA GLY A 645 -8.64 11.41 26.06
C GLY A 645 -8.16 10.18 25.28
N ASN A 646 -6.84 10.04 25.15
CA ASN A 646 -6.22 8.88 24.48
C ASN A 646 -5.82 7.77 25.46
N THR A 647 -6.11 7.92 26.76
CA THR A 647 -5.72 6.96 27.81
C THR A 647 -6.83 5.95 28.07
N ILE A 648 -6.44 4.69 28.16
CA ILE A 648 -7.30 3.56 28.51
C ILE A 648 -6.95 3.09 29.92
N THR A 649 -7.96 2.87 30.75
CA THR A 649 -7.83 2.36 32.12
C THR A 649 -8.54 1.02 32.28
N TYR A 650 -8.07 0.20 33.21
CA TYR A 650 -8.73 -1.01 33.68
C TYR A 650 -8.86 -0.97 35.20
N GLY A 651 -10.08 -0.98 35.73
CA GLY A 651 -10.30 -0.79 37.18
C GLY A 651 -9.75 0.53 37.71
N GLY A 652 -9.74 1.58 36.88
CA GLY A 652 -9.19 2.91 37.22
C GLY A 652 -7.67 3.04 37.06
N THR A 653 -6.95 1.96 36.75
CA THR A 653 -5.49 1.99 36.52
C THR A 653 -5.19 2.19 35.03
N PRO A 654 -4.36 3.16 34.60
CA PRO A 654 -3.95 3.31 33.20
C PRO A 654 -3.22 2.07 32.68
N ILE A 655 -3.67 1.50 31.56
CA ILE A 655 -3.09 0.28 30.96
C ILE A 655 -2.56 0.48 29.53
N ALA A 656 -3.03 1.49 28.81
CA ALA A 656 -2.68 1.71 27.42
C ALA A 656 -3.02 3.13 26.92
N THR A 657 -2.49 3.48 25.75
CA THR A 657 -2.93 4.62 24.93
C THR A 657 -3.37 4.16 23.55
N PHE A 658 -4.27 4.87 22.88
CA PHE A 658 -4.69 4.54 21.52
C PHE A 658 -4.61 5.70 20.53
N SER A 659 -4.58 5.35 19.24
CA SER A 659 -4.61 6.24 18.08
C SER A 659 -5.29 5.57 16.89
N GLY A 660 -5.77 6.36 15.94
CA GLY A 660 -6.42 5.85 14.72
C GLY A 660 -7.85 5.36 14.96
N GLY A 661 -8.33 4.47 14.09
CA GLY A 661 -9.69 3.92 14.14
C GLY A 661 -10.71 4.64 13.27
N THR A 662 -10.31 5.63 12.46
CA THR A 662 -11.18 6.38 11.54
C THR A 662 -10.51 6.54 10.17
N ASN A 663 -11.24 6.90 9.13
CA ASN A 663 -10.70 7.18 7.78
C ASN A 663 -9.85 6.03 7.22
N LYS A 664 -10.27 4.78 7.45
CA LYS A 664 -9.54 3.54 7.07
C LYS A 664 -8.18 3.34 7.75
N VAL A 665 -7.81 4.19 8.70
CA VAL A 665 -6.64 3.96 9.56
C VAL A 665 -7.06 3.00 10.68
N GLY A 666 -6.33 1.90 10.84
CA GLY A 666 -6.57 0.94 11.91
C GLY A 666 -6.52 1.57 13.30
N LEU A 667 -7.22 0.98 14.27
CA LEU A 667 -7.12 1.33 15.68
C LEU A 667 -5.87 0.66 16.25
N THR A 668 -4.89 1.46 16.66
CA THR A 668 -3.66 0.99 17.31
C THR A 668 -3.70 1.35 18.78
N ILE A 669 -3.46 0.36 19.63
CA ILE A 669 -3.39 0.47 21.09
C ILE A 669 -2.00 0.06 21.52
N VAL A 670 -1.33 0.88 22.33
CA VAL A 670 -0.01 0.62 22.88
C VAL A 670 -0.14 0.41 24.38
N PHE A 671 0.25 -0.77 24.88
CA PHE A 671 0.14 -1.15 26.28
C PHE A 671 1.31 -0.64 27.12
N ASN A 672 1.05 -0.34 28.38
CA ASN A 672 2.07 -0.06 29.39
C ASN A 672 2.26 -1.26 30.34
N GLY A 673 3.23 -1.17 31.26
CA GLY A 673 3.57 -2.24 32.19
C GLY A 673 2.42 -2.71 33.11
N SER A 674 1.32 -1.97 33.23
CA SER A 674 0.16 -2.33 34.04
C SER A 674 -0.89 -3.17 33.30
N SER A 675 -0.72 -3.43 31.99
CA SER A 675 -1.67 -4.21 31.19
C SER A 675 -1.53 -5.73 31.43
N SER A 676 -2.32 -6.28 32.35
CA SER A 676 -2.39 -7.74 32.55
C SER A 676 -3.19 -8.45 31.45
N ALA A 677 -3.12 -9.78 31.37
CA ALA A 677 -3.96 -10.55 30.44
C ALA A 677 -5.47 -10.34 30.67
N ALA A 678 -5.90 -10.18 31.92
CA ALA A 678 -7.28 -9.84 32.23
C ALA A 678 -7.66 -8.44 31.71
N ALA A 679 -6.75 -7.47 31.81
CA ALA A 679 -6.94 -6.11 31.33
C ALA A 679 -6.99 -6.06 29.78
N ALA A 680 -6.05 -6.73 29.11
CA ALA A 680 -6.01 -6.85 27.65
C ALA A 680 -7.26 -7.59 27.12
N GLN A 681 -7.69 -8.67 27.79
CA GLN A 681 -8.93 -9.38 27.43
C GLN A 681 -10.17 -8.48 27.60
N ALA A 682 -10.26 -7.74 28.71
CA ALA A 682 -11.36 -6.82 28.93
C ALA A 682 -11.38 -5.71 27.86
N LEU A 683 -10.21 -5.19 27.48
CA LEU A 683 -10.08 -4.20 26.41
C LEU A 683 -10.52 -4.76 25.06
N LEU A 684 -10.06 -5.96 24.71
CA LEU A 684 -10.43 -6.62 23.46
C LEU A 684 -11.94 -6.84 23.36
N ARG A 685 -12.60 -7.14 24.49
CA ARG A 685 -14.06 -7.26 24.61
C ARG A 685 -14.82 -5.94 24.59
N ASN A 686 -14.13 -4.81 24.59
CA ASN A 686 -14.70 -3.46 24.49
C ASN A 686 -14.36 -2.76 23.18
N LEU A 687 -13.74 -3.45 22.21
CA LEU A 687 -13.60 -2.91 20.86
C LEU A 687 -14.97 -2.83 20.18
N THR A 688 -15.24 -1.71 19.53
CA THR A 688 -16.51 -1.44 18.86
C THR A 688 -16.33 -1.11 17.39
N PHE A 689 -17.36 -1.43 16.60
CA PHE A 689 -17.53 -0.94 15.23
C PHE A 689 -18.77 -0.03 15.15
N SER A 690 -18.68 1.04 14.37
CA SER A 690 -19.80 1.89 13.95
C SER A 690 -19.52 2.48 12.57
N SER A 691 -20.53 3.00 11.90
CA SER A 691 -20.36 3.82 10.69
C SER A 691 -21.09 5.14 10.87
N SER A 692 -20.53 6.22 10.32
CA SER A 692 -21.20 7.54 10.27
C SER A 692 -21.79 7.86 8.90
N SER A 693 -22.03 6.85 8.06
CA SER A 693 -22.74 7.00 6.80
C SER A 693 -24.24 6.86 7.04
N GLU A 694 -25.04 7.70 6.36
CA GLU A 694 -26.50 7.55 6.21
C GLU A 694 -26.87 6.72 4.95
N ASN A 695 -25.86 6.11 4.31
CA ASN A 695 -26.06 5.13 3.25
C ASN A 695 -24.82 4.22 3.21
N PRO A 696 -24.61 3.38 4.24
CA PRO A 696 -23.45 2.50 4.28
C PRO A 696 -23.61 1.34 3.30
N SER A 697 -22.54 0.96 2.59
CA SER A 697 -22.57 -0.28 1.79
C SER A 697 -22.91 -1.49 2.66
N THR A 698 -23.85 -2.33 2.19
CA THR A 698 -24.26 -3.57 2.86
C THR A 698 -23.24 -4.72 2.71
N ALA A 699 -22.14 -4.51 1.98
CA ALA A 699 -21.06 -5.47 1.88
C ALA A 699 -20.43 -5.74 3.26
N ALA A 700 -20.32 -6.99 3.68
CA ALA A 700 -19.81 -7.31 5.01
C ALA A 700 -18.37 -6.80 5.20
N ARG A 701 -18.09 -6.17 6.36
CA ARG A 701 -16.73 -5.75 6.72
C ARG A 701 -15.98 -6.90 7.36
N THR A 702 -14.66 -6.95 7.18
CA THR A 702 -13.79 -7.87 7.91
C THR A 702 -12.83 -7.10 8.78
N VAL A 703 -12.96 -7.23 10.10
CA VAL A 703 -12.01 -6.69 11.08
C VAL A 703 -10.94 -7.74 11.33
N ARG A 704 -9.66 -7.38 11.17
CA ARG A 704 -8.50 -8.16 11.58
C ARG A 704 -7.94 -7.61 12.87
N VAL A 705 -7.67 -8.47 13.84
CA VAL A 705 -7.01 -8.13 15.10
C VAL A 705 -5.71 -8.91 15.24
N ILE A 706 -4.65 -8.21 15.66
CA ILE A 706 -3.35 -8.77 16.00
C ILE A 706 -2.95 -8.20 17.37
N LEU A 707 -2.49 -9.07 18.26
CA LEU A 707 -1.98 -8.70 19.58
C LEU A 707 -0.50 -9.07 19.65
N THR A 708 0.36 -8.11 19.93
CA THR A 708 1.78 -8.34 20.23
C THR A 708 2.03 -8.12 21.71
N ASP A 709 2.90 -8.93 22.31
CA ASP A 709 3.43 -8.68 23.64
C ASP A 709 4.63 -7.72 23.64
N GLY A 710 5.12 -7.42 24.84
CA GLY A 710 6.30 -6.59 25.06
C GLY A 710 7.63 -7.24 24.72
N ASN A 711 7.61 -8.54 24.42
CA ASN A 711 8.80 -9.37 24.21
C ASN A 711 9.03 -9.68 22.72
N GLY A 712 8.17 -9.17 21.84
CA GLY A 712 8.23 -9.31 20.39
C GLY A 712 7.35 -10.43 19.82
N GLY A 713 6.64 -11.19 20.67
CA GLY A 713 5.72 -12.23 20.22
C GLY A 713 4.42 -11.63 19.68
N ALA A 714 4.00 -12.05 18.47
CA ALA A 714 2.74 -11.64 17.86
C ALA A 714 1.75 -12.81 17.78
N SER A 715 0.47 -12.55 18.04
CA SER A 715 -0.59 -13.52 17.80
C SER A 715 -0.78 -13.78 16.31
N SER A 716 -1.25 -14.97 15.93
CA SER A 716 -1.87 -15.16 14.62
C SER A 716 -2.99 -14.13 14.41
N SER A 717 -3.21 -13.70 13.17
CA SER A 717 -4.29 -12.76 12.88
C SER A 717 -5.64 -13.44 13.07
N VAL A 718 -6.50 -12.83 13.87
CA VAL A 718 -7.90 -13.26 14.00
C VAL A 718 -8.81 -12.30 13.27
N THR A 719 -9.79 -12.83 12.57
CA THR A 719 -10.73 -12.03 11.78
C THR A 719 -12.14 -12.13 12.32
N LYS A 720 -12.91 -11.08 12.10
CA LYS A 720 -14.32 -10.98 12.47
C LYS A 720 -15.12 -10.33 11.36
N THR A 721 -16.19 -10.98 10.95
CA THR A 721 -17.15 -10.41 10.01
C THR A 721 -18.15 -9.51 10.73
N ILE A 722 -18.36 -8.31 10.19
CA ILE A 722 -19.44 -7.39 10.55
C ILE A 722 -20.42 -7.32 9.39
N ASN A 723 -21.64 -7.78 9.60
CA ASN A 723 -22.72 -7.66 8.63
C ASN A 723 -23.35 -6.27 8.79
N VAL A 724 -23.32 -5.46 7.74
CA VAL A 724 -23.86 -4.10 7.75
C VAL A 724 -25.23 -4.12 7.10
N SER A 725 -26.23 -3.57 7.79
CA SER A 725 -27.57 -3.35 7.26
C SER A 725 -27.80 -1.84 7.14
N ALA A 726 -27.99 -1.37 5.92
CA ALA A 726 -28.49 -0.02 5.66
C ALA A 726 -29.97 0.08 6.08
N VAL A 727 -30.40 1.27 6.45
CA VAL A 727 -31.78 1.63 6.80
C VAL A 727 -32.25 2.64 5.77
N ASN A 728 -33.45 2.42 5.22
CA ASN A 728 -33.99 3.33 4.21
C ASN A 728 -34.27 4.72 4.79
N ASP A 729 -33.77 5.78 4.16
CA ASP A 729 -34.08 7.17 4.46
C ASP A 729 -35.27 7.66 3.63
N ALA A 730 -36.08 8.57 4.18
CA ALA A 730 -37.22 9.10 3.45
C ALA A 730 -36.79 10.22 2.48
N PRO A 731 -37.40 10.31 1.28
CA PRO A 731 -37.09 11.38 0.34
C PRO A 731 -37.41 12.74 0.91
N VAL A 732 -36.65 13.76 0.52
CA VAL A 732 -36.88 15.15 0.90
C VAL A 732 -37.43 15.93 -0.29
N VAL A 733 -38.61 16.52 -0.13
CA VAL A 733 -39.14 17.52 -1.06
C VAL A 733 -38.92 18.91 -0.46
N ALA A 734 -38.15 19.76 -1.14
CA ALA A 734 -37.86 21.11 -0.68
C ALA A 734 -38.31 22.18 -1.70
N GLY A 735 -38.38 23.44 -1.27
CA GLY A 735 -38.77 24.57 -2.13
C GLY A 735 -40.27 24.66 -2.47
N PHE A 736 -41.08 23.65 -2.11
CA PHE A 736 -42.52 23.62 -2.39
C PHE A 736 -43.33 24.40 -1.33
N GLY A 737 -43.41 25.72 -1.48
CA GLY A 737 -44.07 26.60 -0.52
C GLY A 737 -44.50 27.95 -1.10
N GLY A 738 -45.08 28.83 -0.27
CA GLY A 738 -45.53 30.16 -0.70
C GLY A 738 -46.89 30.16 -1.41
N THR A 739 -47.08 31.09 -2.34
CA THR A 739 -48.37 31.32 -3.04
C THR A 739 -48.19 31.38 -4.56
N THR A 740 -49.08 30.74 -5.30
CA THR A 740 -49.21 30.83 -6.77
C THR A 740 -50.59 31.37 -7.14
N ALA A 741 -50.69 32.23 -8.15
CA ALA A 741 -51.97 32.79 -8.58
C ALA A 741 -52.55 32.07 -9.80
N PHE A 742 -53.83 31.69 -9.74
CA PHE A 742 -54.62 31.21 -10.87
C PHE A 742 -55.63 32.29 -11.29
N THR A 743 -55.48 32.80 -12.52
CA THR A 743 -56.27 33.93 -13.06
C THR A 743 -57.37 33.51 -14.04
N GLY A 744 -57.53 32.22 -14.33
CA GLY A 744 -58.57 31.71 -15.22
C GLY A 744 -58.21 31.58 -16.70
N SER A 745 -56.99 31.96 -17.12
CA SER A 745 -56.53 31.92 -18.52
C SER A 745 -55.92 30.58 -18.97
N GLY A 746 -56.19 29.48 -18.25
CA GLY A 746 -55.64 28.14 -18.50
C GLY A 746 -54.87 27.55 -17.32
N ALA A 747 -54.41 26.31 -17.44
CA ALA A 747 -53.71 25.60 -16.37
C ALA A 747 -52.40 26.32 -15.97
N THR A 748 -52.16 26.44 -14.67
CA THR A 748 -51.01 27.16 -14.08
C THR A 748 -50.09 26.19 -13.36
N ILE A 749 -48.77 26.29 -13.54
CA ILE A 749 -47.80 25.48 -12.79
C ILE A 749 -47.83 25.85 -11.32
N ILE A 750 -47.87 24.85 -10.45
CA ILE A 750 -47.99 25.07 -9.01
C ILE A 750 -46.66 25.55 -8.43
N ASP A 751 -45.56 24.85 -8.75
CA ASP A 751 -44.22 25.19 -8.29
C ASP A 751 -43.18 24.76 -9.33
N GLY A 752 -42.44 25.72 -9.90
CA GLY A 752 -41.40 25.46 -10.90
C GLY A 752 -40.01 25.24 -10.29
N ASP A 753 -39.83 25.52 -9.00
CA ASP A 753 -38.53 25.59 -8.34
C ASP A 753 -38.31 24.44 -7.33
N ALA A 754 -39.37 23.71 -6.96
CA ALA A 754 -39.30 22.59 -6.03
C ALA A 754 -38.21 21.57 -6.39
N SER A 755 -37.54 21.01 -5.37
CA SER A 755 -36.48 20.01 -5.51
C SER A 755 -36.83 18.71 -4.81
N VAL A 756 -36.23 17.63 -5.28
CA VAL A 756 -36.33 16.28 -4.70
C VAL A 756 -34.91 15.80 -4.41
N ASP A 757 -34.66 15.30 -3.20
CA ASP A 757 -33.40 14.69 -2.80
C ASP A 757 -33.67 13.39 -2.04
N ASP A 758 -32.76 12.42 -2.15
CA ASP A 758 -32.85 11.10 -1.53
C ASP A 758 -31.45 10.49 -1.44
N ILE A 759 -31.02 10.10 -0.25
CA ILE A 759 -29.60 9.80 0.04
C ILE A 759 -29.23 8.33 -0.29
N ASP A 760 -30.22 7.45 -0.38
CA ASP A 760 -30.05 6.01 -0.51
C ASP A 760 -30.91 5.38 -1.61
N SER A 761 -31.98 6.03 -2.05
CA SER A 761 -32.72 5.58 -3.24
C SER A 761 -32.18 6.19 -4.55
N ALA A 762 -31.65 5.34 -5.43
CA ALA A 762 -31.18 5.77 -6.76
C ALA A 762 -32.32 6.11 -7.75
N ASN A 763 -33.50 5.55 -7.51
CA ASN A 763 -34.73 5.77 -8.27
C ASN A 763 -35.95 5.52 -7.36
N PHE A 764 -37.15 5.86 -7.85
CA PHE A 764 -38.40 5.80 -7.08
C PHE A 764 -39.32 4.63 -7.52
N GLU A 765 -38.76 3.49 -7.94
CA GLU A 765 -39.55 2.33 -8.41
C GLU A 765 -40.49 1.78 -7.34
N GLY A 766 -41.77 1.56 -7.69
CA GLY A 766 -42.77 1.07 -6.73
C GLY A 766 -43.33 2.17 -5.81
N GLY A 767 -42.66 3.31 -5.76
CA GLY A 767 -43.10 4.53 -5.09
C GLY A 767 -44.19 5.31 -5.85
N ASN A 768 -44.56 6.47 -5.31
CA ASN A 768 -45.49 7.37 -5.97
C ASN A 768 -45.31 8.84 -5.56
N LEU A 769 -45.64 9.74 -6.49
CA LEU A 769 -45.87 11.16 -6.20
C LEU A 769 -47.37 11.39 -6.05
N THR A 770 -47.80 11.86 -4.87
CA THR A 770 -49.20 12.19 -4.59
C THR A 770 -49.39 13.70 -4.40
N VAL A 771 -50.29 14.29 -5.20
CA VAL A 771 -50.65 15.71 -5.15
C VAL A 771 -52.13 15.84 -4.84
N SER A 772 -52.47 16.55 -3.77
CA SER A 772 -53.85 16.65 -3.25
C SER A 772 -54.24 18.09 -2.93
N LEU A 773 -55.51 18.43 -3.11
CA LEU A 773 -56.08 19.69 -2.63
C LEU A 773 -56.70 19.44 -1.24
N ILE A 774 -56.08 19.98 -0.19
CA ILE A 774 -56.47 19.70 1.21
C ILE A 774 -57.35 20.80 1.82
N ALA A 775 -57.52 21.93 1.16
CA ALA A 775 -58.40 23.02 1.59
C ALA A 775 -59.17 23.63 0.41
N ASN A 776 -60.45 23.94 0.65
CA ASN A 776 -61.36 24.66 -0.25
C ASN A 776 -61.56 24.03 -1.65
N ALA A 777 -61.25 22.74 -1.82
CA ALA A 777 -61.37 22.06 -3.11
C ALA A 777 -62.81 22.03 -3.66
N GLN A 778 -62.96 22.40 -4.94
CA GLN A 778 -64.20 22.36 -5.71
C GLN A 778 -64.18 21.17 -6.69
N GLY A 779 -65.37 20.69 -7.09
CA GLY A 779 -65.48 19.63 -8.11
C GLY A 779 -64.93 20.06 -9.47
N SER A 780 -64.89 21.36 -9.74
CA SER A 780 -64.33 21.96 -10.96
C SER A 780 -62.81 22.16 -10.90
N ASP A 781 -62.15 21.87 -9.78
CA ASP A 781 -60.69 21.96 -9.68
C ASP A 781 -60.03 20.75 -10.36
N VAL A 782 -58.94 20.99 -11.08
CA VAL A 782 -58.16 19.98 -11.81
C VAL A 782 -56.68 20.12 -11.47
N LEU A 783 -56.07 19.04 -10.98
CA LEU A 783 -54.63 18.84 -10.88
C LEU A 783 -54.18 17.98 -12.08
N ALA A 784 -53.21 18.44 -12.86
CA ALA A 784 -52.75 17.75 -14.07
C ALA A 784 -51.24 17.87 -14.28
N ILE A 785 -50.69 17.04 -15.16
CA ILE A 785 -49.28 17.06 -15.55
C ILE A 785 -49.14 17.85 -16.87
N ARG A 786 -48.28 18.87 -16.89
CA ARG A 786 -47.96 19.62 -18.12
C ARG A 786 -47.20 18.73 -19.10
N ASN A 787 -47.73 18.57 -20.31
CA ASN A 787 -47.06 17.86 -21.40
C ASN A 787 -46.16 18.81 -22.20
N GLN A 788 -44.85 18.60 -22.12
CA GLN A 788 -43.82 19.36 -22.84
C GLN A 788 -43.26 18.60 -24.08
N GLY A 789 -43.69 17.34 -24.29
CA GLY A 789 -43.19 16.44 -25.33
C GLY A 789 -42.07 15.50 -24.86
N THR A 790 -41.46 14.78 -25.80
CA THR A 790 -40.49 13.69 -25.53
C THR A 790 -39.02 14.10 -25.66
N GLY A 791 -38.73 15.39 -25.80
CA GLY A 791 -37.35 15.89 -25.89
C GLY A 791 -36.57 15.72 -24.57
N SER A 792 -35.24 15.71 -24.64
CA SER A 792 -34.37 15.61 -23.46
C SER A 792 -34.74 16.63 -22.37
N GLY A 793 -34.80 16.19 -21.11
CA GLY A 793 -35.16 17.03 -19.96
C GLY A 793 -36.64 17.42 -19.86
N LYS A 794 -37.50 16.96 -20.78
CA LYS A 794 -38.93 17.32 -20.83
C LYS A 794 -39.81 16.25 -20.23
N ILE A 795 -40.89 16.67 -19.57
CA ILE A 795 -41.97 15.78 -19.14
C ILE A 795 -42.99 15.62 -20.27
N GLY A 796 -43.22 14.39 -20.71
CA GLY A 796 -44.22 14.06 -21.73
C GLY A 796 -45.39 13.26 -21.15
N VAL A 797 -46.59 13.46 -21.69
CA VAL A 797 -47.80 12.70 -21.32
C VAL A 797 -48.42 12.08 -22.56
N SER A 798 -48.70 10.77 -22.52
CA SER A 798 -49.41 10.04 -23.58
C SER A 798 -50.35 9.00 -22.96
N GLY A 799 -51.66 9.19 -23.14
CA GLY A 799 -52.66 8.43 -22.38
C GLY A 799 -52.45 8.61 -20.87
N ASN A 800 -52.29 7.50 -20.14
CA ASN A 800 -51.97 7.49 -18.71
C ASN A 800 -50.46 7.43 -18.42
N SER A 801 -49.59 7.39 -19.43
CA SER A 801 -48.14 7.28 -19.28
C SER A 801 -47.48 8.65 -19.13
N VAL A 802 -46.52 8.74 -18.20
CA VAL A 802 -45.65 9.89 -17.96
C VAL A 802 -44.24 9.53 -18.41
N THR A 803 -43.59 10.42 -19.16
CA THR A 803 -42.23 10.23 -19.68
C THR A 803 -41.32 11.37 -19.27
N TYR A 804 -40.01 11.11 -19.16
CA TYR A 804 -38.95 12.11 -19.02
C TYR A 804 -37.88 11.86 -20.10
N GLY A 805 -37.60 12.85 -20.95
CA GLY A 805 -36.66 12.65 -22.06
C GLY A 805 -37.11 11.59 -23.08
N GLY A 806 -38.41 11.29 -23.14
CA GLY A 806 -39.00 10.24 -23.98
C GLY A 806 -39.03 8.84 -23.34
N VAL A 807 -38.46 8.65 -22.15
CA VAL A 807 -38.48 7.37 -21.41
C VAL A 807 -39.64 7.37 -20.42
N ALA A 808 -40.41 6.28 -20.37
CA ALA A 808 -41.53 6.16 -19.43
C ALA A 808 -41.06 6.03 -17.98
N ILE A 809 -41.51 6.94 -17.12
CA ILE A 809 -41.14 7.02 -15.69
C ILE A 809 -42.29 6.65 -14.74
N GLY A 810 -43.51 6.52 -15.25
CA GLY A 810 -44.66 6.19 -14.42
C GLY A 810 -46.00 6.27 -15.13
N THR A 811 -47.06 6.02 -14.38
CA THR A 811 -48.44 6.21 -14.82
C THR A 811 -49.21 7.03 -13.80
N PHE A 812 -50.21 7.80 -14.25
CA PHE A 812 -50.99 8.65 -13.36
C PHE A 812 -52.49 8.34 -13.40
N SER A 813 -53.14 8.65 -12.29
CA SER A 813 -54.60 8.59 -12.12
C SER A 813 -55.10 9.72 -11.22
N GLY A 814 -56.40 9.99 -11.27
CA GLY A 814 -57.04 11.03 -10.45
C GLY A 814 -56.75 12.45 -10.92
N GLY A 815 -56.72 13.40 -9.99
CA GLY A 815 -56.53 14.83 -10.26
C GLY A 815 -57.80 15.61 -10.60
N THR A 816 -58.96 14.97 -10.64
CA THR A 816 -60.27 15.63 -10.88
C THR A 816 -61.26 15.23 -9.80
N ASN A 817 -62.38 15.96 -9.67
CA ASN A 817 -63.47 15.62 -8.75
C ASN A 817 -63.01 15.44 -7.29
N LYS A 818 -62.03 16.24 -6.84
CA LYS A 818 -61.40 16.18 -5.50
C LYS A 818 -60.62 14.89 -5.21
N VAL A 819 -60.37 14.05 -6.21
CA VAL A 819 -59.45 12.92 -6.10
C VAL A 819 -58.03 13.42 -6.30
N ALA A 820 -57.10 12.97 -5.45
CA ALA A 820 -55.69 13.31 -5.58
C ALA A 820 -55.15 12.89 -6.96
N LEU A 821 -54.19 13.64 -7.48
CA LEU A 821 -53.38 13.21 -8.62
C LEU A 821 -52.26 12.33 -8.06
N THR A 822 -52.30 11.03 -8.39
CA THR A 822 -51.29 10.06 -7.96
C THR A 822 -50.55 9.54 -9.18
N ILE A 823 -49.23 9.68 -9.17
CA ILE A 823 -48.32 9.16 -10.18
C ILE A 823 -47.55 7.99 -9.58
N THR A 824 -47.83 6.77 -10.02
CA THR A 824 -47.05 5.57 -9.67
C THR A 824 -45.79 5.53 -10.50
N LEU A 825 -44.64 5.38 -9.85
CA LEU A 825 -43.31 5.51 -10.45
C LEU A 825 -42.69 4.14 -10.74
N ASN A 826 -41.80 4.07 -11.73
CA ASN A 826 -41.09 2.84 -12.13
C ASN A 826 -39.56 3.03 -12.03
N LEU A 827 -38.78 2.02 -12.40
CA LEU A 827 -37.30 2.04 -12.37
C LEU A 827 -36.63 3.23 -13.07
N ASN A 828 -37.29 3.87 -14.05
CA ASN A 828 -36.74 5.01 -14.78
C ASN A 828 -37.03 6.35 -14.09
N ALA A 829 -37.85 6.37 -13.03
CA ALA A 829 -38.09 7.54 -12.20
C ALA A 829 -36.86 7.83 -11.34
N THR A 830 -35.78 8.30 -11.96
CA THR A 830 -34.60 8.83 -11.25
C THR A 830 -34.95 10.11 -10.50
N LEU A 831 -34.10 10.54 -9.56
CA LEU A 831 -34.22 11.80 -8.84
C LEU A 831 -34.44 13.01 -9.77
N ALA A 832 -33.70 13.08 -10.88
CA ALA A 832 -33.87 14.12 -11.89
C ALA A 832 -35.26 14.09 -12.56
N ALA A 833 -35.78 12.89 -12.85
CA ALA A 833 -37.09 12.71 -13.46
C ALA A 833 -38.23 13.03 -12.48
N ALA A 834 -38.13 12.60 -11.22
CA ALA A 834 -39.09 12.91 -10.16
C ALA A 834 -39.15 14.41 -9.88
N GLN A 835 -38.00 15.08 -9.80
CA GLN A 835 -37.92 16.54 -9.67
C GLN A 835 -38.56 17.25 -10.87
N ALA A 836 -38.25 16.82 -12.10
CA ALA A 836 -38.84 17.40 -13.30
C ALA A 836 -40.36 17.20 -13.36
N LEU A 837 -40.86 16.03 -12.92
CA LEU A 837 -42.29 15.73 -12.82
C LEU A 837 -42.99 16.65 -11.81
N LEU A 838 -42.43 16.80 -10.61
CA LEU A 838 -42.97 17.70 -9.58
C LEU A 838 -43.09 19.14 -10.09
N ARG A 839 -42.07 19.61 -10.83
CA ARG A 839 -42.06 20.95 -11.46
C ARG A 839 -43.05 21.13 -12.61
N ASN A 840 -43.69 20.05 -13.07
CA ASN A 840 -44.65 20.06 -14.16
C ASN A 840 -46.08 19.81 -13.70
N ILE A 841 -46.36 19.83 -12.39
CA ILE A 841 -47.73 19.75 -11.88
C ILE A 841 -48.43 21.10 -12.01
N THR A 842 -49.66 21.06 -12.52
CA THR A 842 -50.48 22.23 -12.82
C THR A 842 -51.83 22.18 -12.11
N PHE A 843 -52.39 23.36 -11.86
CA PHE A 843 -53.74 23.56 -11.36
C PHE A 843 -54.60 24.30 -12.39
N ASN A 844 -55.86 23.90 -12.52
CA ASN A 844 -56.89 24.59 -13.30
C ASN A 844 -58.24 24.55 -12.59
N ASN A 845 -59.16 25.45 -12.95
CA ASN A 845 -60.57 25.40 -12.53
C ASN A 845 -61.50 25.61 -13.72
N THR A 846 -62.39 24.64 -13.95
CA THR A 846 -63.29 24.57 -15.12
C THR A 846 -64.61 25.33 -14.96
N SER A 847 -64.88 25.93 -13.80
CA SER A 847 -66.11 26.71 -13.56
C SER A 847 -66.02 28.10 -14.19
N ALA A 848 -67.12 28.56 -14.80
CA ALA A 848 -67.29 29.95 -15.23
C ALA A 848 -67.47 30.89 -14.02
N THR A 849 -68.05 30.41 -12.92
CA THR A 849 -68.22 31.13 -11.65
C THR A 849 -67.33 30.49 -10.58
N ARG A 850 -66.16 31.07 -10.34
CA ARG A 850 -65.12 30.49 -9.48
C ARG A 850 -65.21 31.02 -8.05
N SER A 851 -65.05 30.14 -7.05
CA SER A 851 -64.83 30.59 -5.68
C SER A 851 -63.42 31.13 -5.50
N THR A 852 -63.33 32.33 -4.92
CA THR A 852 -62.07 33.01 -4.62
C THR A 852 -61.36 32.49 -3.37
N ALA A 853 -61.95 31.53 -2.64
CA ALA A 853 -61.32 30.92 -1.48
C ALA A 853 -60.00 30.22 -1.91
N PRO A 854 -58.85 30.54 -1.29
CA PRO A 854 -57.57 29.98 -1.71
C PRO A 854 -57.55 28.46 -1.55
N ARG A 855 -56.93 27.75 -2.49
CA ARG A 855 -56.70 26.31 -2.37
C ARG A 855 -55.38 26.04 -1.69
N THR A 856 -55.28 24.95 -0.94
CA THR A 856 -54.00 24.46 -0.42
C THR A 856 -53.68 23.14 -1.09
N VAL A 857 -52.59 23.12 -1.85
CA VAL A 857 -52.06 21.91 -2.49
C VAL A 857 -51.03 21.29 -1.58
N ARG A 858 -51.12 19.99 -1.33
CA ARG A 858 -50.16 19.20 -0.56
C ARG A 858 -49.53 18.14 -1.44
N VAL A 859 -48.21 18.00 -1.32
CA VAL A 859 -47.38 17.01 -2.04
C VAL A 859 -46.68 16.08 -1.05
N MET A 860 -46.62 14.81 -1.41
CA MET A 860 -45.80 13.78 -0.76
C MET A 860 -45.18 12.88 -1.84
N LEU A 861 -43.93 12.49 -1.65
CA LEU A 861 -43.20 11.53 -2.47
C LEU A 861 -42.87 10.28 -1.64
N ASN A 862 -43.12 9.12 -2.19
CA ASN A 862 -42.74 7.81 -1.65
C ASN A 862 -41.67 7.21 -2.57
N ASP A 863 -40.58 6.72 -2.01
CA ASP A 863 -39.41 6.15 -2.70
C ASP A 863 -39.63 4.73 -3.24
N GLY A 864 -40.58 3.98 -2.68
CA GLY A 864 -40.81 2.57 -3.00
C GLY A 864 -40.11 1.60 -2.04
N ASP A 865 -39.25 2.10 -1.16
CA ASP A 865 -38.41 1.35 -0.22
C ASP A 865 -38.84 1.57 1.26
N ASN A 866 -40.08 2.03 1.44
CA ASN A 866 -40.77 2.34 2.71
C ASN A 866 -40.47 3.71 3.32
N GLY A 867 -39.83 4.62 2.58
CA GLY A 867 -39.71 6.03 2.95
C GLY A 867 -40.79 6.90 2.29
N VAL A 868 -41.28 7.88 3.05
CA VAL A 868 -42.25 8.86 2.55
C VAL A 868 -41.86 10.24 3.05
N SER A 869 -41.68 11.17 2.12
CA SER A 869 -41.32 12.55 2.42
C SER A 869 -42.31 13.20 3.38
N THR A 870 -41.83 14.10 4.23
CA THR A 870 -42.72 15.01 4.97
C THR A 870 -43.62 15.77 4.01
N ALA A 871 -44.91 15.90 4.34
CA ALA A 871 -45.84 16.56 3.46
C ALA A 871 -45.58 18.07 3.37
N VAL A 872 -45.36 18.56 2.15
CA VAL A 872 -45.15 19.99 1.86
C VAL A 872 -46.40 20.59 1.22
N ALA A 873 -46.67 21.88 1.47
CA ALA A 873 -47.90 22.51 1.03
C ALA A 873 -47.68 23.92 0.45
N LYS A 874 -48.48 24.25 -0.55
CA LYS A 874 -48.48 25.54 -1.24
C LYS A 874 -49.88 26.09 -1.41
N THR A 875 -50.02 27.41 -1.32
CA THR A 875 -51.31 28.08 -1.49
C THR A 875 -51.53 28.49 -2.94
N ILE A 876 -52.74 28.30 -3.47
CA ILE A 876 -53.18 28.82 -4.76
C ILE A 876 -54.28 29.84 -4.54
N THR A 877 -54.05 31.09 -4.94
CA THR A 877 -55.11 32.12 -4.96
C THR A 877 -55.90 32.00 -6.25
N VAL A 878 -57.23 32.08 -6.18
CA VAL A 878 -58.14 31.89 -7.31
C VAL A 878 -58.88 33.19 -7.60
N ALA A 879 -58.81 33.69 -8.84
CA ALA A 879 -59.60 34.84 -9.27
C ALA A 879 -61.09 34.48 -9.50
N ALA A 880 -61.99 35.46 -9.31
CA ALA A 880 -63.41 35.32 -9.63
C ALA A 880 -63.62 35.10 -11.14
N GLY A 881 -64.75 34.51 -11.53
CA GLY A 881 -65.16 34.40 -12.94
C GLY A 881 -66.36 35.29 -13.26
N ASN A 882 -66.63 35.54 -14.56
CA ASN A 882 -67.65 36.47 -15.07
C ASN A 882 -69.06 35.82 -15.19
N SER A 883 -70.13 36.51 -14.79
CA SER A 883 -71.55 36.15 -14.84
C SER A 883 -72.36 37.07 -15.79
N PRO A 884 -72.94 36.57 -16.90
CA PRO A 884 -73.68 37.43 -17.84
C PRO A 884 -74.95 38.09 -17.27
N PRO A 885 -75.37 39.26 -17.78
CA PRO A 885 -76.61 39.92 -17.39
C PRO A 885 -77.85 39.14 -17.81
N VAL A 886 -78.94 39.33 -17.08
CA VAL A 886 -80.23 38.69 -17.32
C VAL A 886 -81.31 39.74 -17.60
N ILE A 887 -82.05 39.55 -18.70
CA ILE A 887 -83.30 40.27 -18.97
C ILE A 887 -84.47 39.35 -18.59
N GLY A 888 -85.23 39.72 -17.56
CA GLY A 888 -86.45 39.02 -17.14
C GLY A 888 -87.73 39.74 -17.58
N GLY A 889 -88.88 39.04 -17.55
CA GLY A 889 -90.20 39.64 -17.80
C GLY A 889 -90.51 40.07 -19.25
N PHE A 890 -89.51 40.10 -20.15
CA PHE A 890 -89.66 40.56 -21.53
C PHE A 890 -90.30 39.48 -22.44
N GLY A 891 -91.60 39.27 -22.31
CA GLY A 891 -92.36 38.22 -23.03
C GLY A 891 -93.82 38.57 -23.29
N GLY A 892 -94.58 37.64 -23.89
CA GLY A 892 -96.00 37.82 -24.19
C GLY A 892 -96.26 38.64 -25.47
N SER A 893 -97.40 39.33 -25.53
CA SER A 893 -97.80 40.15 -26.67
C SER A 893 -98.24 41.57 -26.27
N ALA A 894 -98.01 42.53 -27.16
CA ALA A 894 -98.57 43.88 -27.10
C ALA A 894 -99.34 44.19 -28.39
N SER A 895 -100.37 45.03 -28.33
CA SER A 895 -101.23 45.33 -29.49
C SER A 895 -101.00 46.76 -30.00
N TYR A 896 -100.77 46.89 -31.31
CA TYR A 896 -100.62 48.16 -32.02
C TYR A 896 -101.77 48.33 -33.01
N GLY A 897 -102.71 49.24 -32.71
CA GLY A 897 -103.90 49.52 -33.54
C GLY A 897 -103.74 50.69 -34.52
N GLY A 898 -102.51 51.06 -34.87
CA GLY A 898 -102.21 52.22 -35.73
C GLY A 898 -102.08 53.55 -34.98
N GLY A 899 -101.28 54.48 -35.53
CA GLY A 899 -101.08 55.82 -34.98
C GLY A 899 -99.90 55.96 -34.00
N SER A 900 -100.19 56.22 -32.72
CA SER A 900 -99.19 56.62 -31.72
C SER A 900 -98.33 55.45 -31.22
N ALA A 901 -97.10 55.74 -30.78
CA ALA A 901 -96.16 54.72 -30.33
C ALA A 901 -96.61 54.01 -29.03
N ILE A 902 -96.62 52.68 -29.07
CA ILE A 902 -96.88 51.84 -27.90
C ILE A 902 -95.57 51.47 -27.21
N LEU A 903 -95.62 51.11 -25.91
CA LEU A 903 -94.49 50.45 -25.26
C LEU A 903 -94.39 49.02 -25.79
N VAL A 904 -93.17 48.55 -26.01
CA VAL A 904 -92.93 47.14 -26.30
C VAL A 904 -93.17 46.32 -25.04
N ASP A 905 -92.65 46.80 -23.91
CA ASP A 905 -92.71 46.13 -22.62
C ASP A 905 -92.67 47.19 -21.49
N ASP A 906 -93.45 47.00 -20.42
CA ASP A 906 -93.51 47.90 -19.27
C ASP A 906 -93.15 47.23 -17.93
N ASP A 907 -92.93 45.92 -17.91
CA ASP A 907 -92.63 45.13 -16.71
C ASP A 907 -91.25 44.44 -16.72
N ALA A 908 -90.50 44.47 -17.82
CA ALA A 908 -89.18 43.85 -17.96
C ALA A 908 -88.19 44.22 -16.84
N THR A 909 -87.36 43.26 -16.43
CA THR A 909 -86.36 43.41 -15.36
C THR A 909 -84.95 43.23 -15.92
N VAL A 910 -83.96 43.88 -15.29
CA VAL A 910 -82.54 43.72 -15.63
C VAL A 910 -81.76 43.48 -14.34
N THR A 911 -81.04 42.36 -14.27
CA THR A 911 -80.15 41.99 -13.17
C THR A 911 -78.80 41.56 -13.70
N ASP A 912 -77.75 41.81 -12.91
CA ASP A 912 -76.38 41.41 -13.20
C ASP A 912 -75.68 41.21 -11.84
N ASP A 913 -75.07 40.05 -11.65
CA ASP A 913 -74.63 39.59 -10.32
C ASP A 913 -73.20 40.04 -9.98
N ASP A 914 -72.39 40.40 -10.99
CA ASP A 914 -70.99 40.80 -10.82
C ASP A 914 -70.64 42.14 -11.48
N SER A 915 -71.47 42.69 -12.35
CA SER A 915 -71.33 44.05 -12.88
C SER A 915 -72.24 45.06 -12.18
N SER A 916 -71.65 46.04 -11.49
CA SER A 916 -72.38 47.14 -10.83
C SER A 916 -72.97 48.17 -11.82
N ASN A 917 -72.48 48.20 -13.06
CA ASN A 917 -72.96 49.03 -14.16
C ASN A 917 -72.59 48.40 -15.52
N PHE A 918 -73.17 48.93 -16.60
CA PHE A 918 -73.01 48.43 -17.96
C PHE A 918 -72.00 49.25 -18.80
N GLN A 919 -70.99 49.87 -18.20
CA GLN A 919 -70.03 50.70 -18.95
C GLN A 919 -69.41 49.94 -20.13
N THR A 920 -69.41 50.52 -21.34
CA THR A 920 -68.98 49.89 -22.61
C THR A 920 -69.88 48.77 -23.13
N GLY A 921 -70.82 48.29 -22.32
CA GLY A 921 -71.88 47.38 -22.71
C GLY A 921 -72.93 48.02 -23.61
N LYS A 922 -73.88 47.21 -24.07
CA LYS A 922 -74.93 47.66 -25.02
C LYS A 922 -76.25 46.93 -24.85
N LEU A 923 -77.35 47.65 -25.08
CA LEU A 923 -78.68 47.09 -25.29
C LEU A 923 -79.04 47.17 -26.77
N VAL A 924 -79.36 46.02 -27.37
CA VAL A 924 -79.73 45.92 -28.79
C VAL A 924 -81.18 45.42 -28.92
N ILE A 925 -82.05 46.25 -29.50
CA ILE A 925 -83.44 45.94 -29.79
C ILE A 925 -83.62 45.81 -31.31
N THR A 926 -84.17 44.69 -31.78
CA THR A 926 -84.32 44.39 -33.21
C THR A 926 -85.70 43.84 -33.54
N LEU A 927 -86.18 44.06 -34.76
CA LEU A 927 -87.34 43.35 -35.31
C LEU A 927 -86.83 42.09 -36.05
N THR A 928 -87.18 40.92 -35.57
CA THR A 928 -86.67 39.64 -36.10
C THR A 928 -87.66 38.93 -37.03
N GLN A 929 -88.95 39.28 -36.97
CA GLN A 929 -89.97 38.75 -37.87
C GLN A 929 -90.93 39.83 -38.33
N ASN A 930 -91.33 39.74 -39.61
CA ASN A 930 -92.30 40.59 -40.31
C ASN A 930 -92.05 42.10 -40.26
N GLY A 931 -90.88 42.55 -39.80
CA GLY A 931 -90.52 43.96 -39.72
C GLY A 931 -90.47 44.64 -41.09
N GLN A 932 -91.01 45.85 -41.16
CA GLN A 932 -91.06 46.70 -42.35
C GLN A 932 -90.09 47.87 -42.22
N SER A 933 -89.68 48.46 -43.35
CA SER A 933 -88.83 49.66 -43.34
C SER A 933 -89.54 50.87 -42.70
N THR A 934 -90.87 50.84 -42.65
CA THR A 934 -91.75 51.83 -42.03
C THR A 934 -91.95 51.61 -40.54
N ASP A 935 -91.50 50.50 -39.98
CA ASP A 935 -91.57 50.26 -38.54
C ASP A 935 -90.42 51.00 -37.82
N VAL A 936 -90.75 51.57 -36.68
CA VAL A 936 -89.84 52.39 -35.87
C VAL A 936 -89.79 51.82 -34.45
N LEU A 937 -88.59 51.43 -34.02
CA LEU A 937 -88.23 51.20 -32.63
C LEU A 937 -87.66 52.49 -32.06
N GLY A 938 -88.27 52.99 -30.99
CA GLY A 938 -87.90 54.26 -30.36
C GLY A 938 -87.78 54.16 -28.85
N ILE A 939 -87.50 55.29 -28.21
CA ILE A 939 -87.46 55.43 -26.75
C ILE A 939 -88.49 56.49 -26.37
N ARG A 940 -89.39 56.18 -25.44
CA ARG A 940 -90.35 57.13 -24.89
C ARG A 940 -89.63 58.11 -23.96
N ASN A 941 -89.57 59.37 -24.37
CA ASN A 941 -89.09 60.47 -23.52
C ASN A 941 -90.19 60.83 -22.50
N VAL A 942 -89.94 60.55 -21.21
CA VAL A 942 -90.87 60.79 -20.10
C VAL A 942 -90.53 62.09 -19.36
N GLY A 943 -89.26 62.50 -19.38
CA GLY A 943 -88.77 63.70 -18.71
C GLY A 943 -87.40 63.47 -18.05
N VAL A 944 -86.97 64.46 -17.26
CA VAL A 944 -85.66 64.46 -16.59
C VAL A 944 -85.76 64.30 -15.08
N ALA A 945 -86.96 64.08 -14.51
CA ALA A 945 -87.12 63.88 -13.08
C ALA A 945 -86.55 62.52 -12.64
N ALA A 946 -86.26 62.37 -11.34
CA ALA A 946 -85.70 61.14 -10.78
C ALA A 946 -86.53 59.90 -11.20
N GLY A 947 -85.85 58.83 -11.64
CA GLY A 947 -86.50 57.60 -12.10
C GLY A 947 -87.04 57.64 -13.53
N GLN A 948 -87.03 58.78 -14.23
CA GLN A 948 -87.55 58.91 -15.58
C GLN A 948 -86.47 58.75 -16.64
N ILE A 949 -86.87 58.19 -17.79
CA ILE A 949 -86.06 58.16 -19.00
C ILE A 949 -86.32 59.40 -19.83
N GLY A 950 -85.24 60.10 -20.18
CA GLY A 950 -85.26 61.30 -21.00
C GLY A 950 -84.39 61.17 -22.25
N LEU A 951 -84.62 62.02 -23.24
CA LEU A 951 -83.79 62.12 -24.45
C LEU A 951 -83.31 63.56 -24.65
N SER A 952 -82.02 63.72 -24.97
CA SER A 952 -81.41 64.98 -25.39
C SER A 952 -80.53 64.73 -26.62
N GLY A 953 -81.05 65.00 -27.81
CA GLY A 953 -80.45 64.49 -29.05
C GLY A 953 -80.43 62.95 -29.06
N ASN A 954 -79.26 62.37 -29.31
CA ASN A 954 -79.06 60.91 -29.25
C ASN A 954 -78.73 60.41 -27.83
N ASN A 955 -78.59 61.28 -26.85
CA ASN A 955 -78.29 60.88 -25.47
C ASN A 955 -79.56 60.39 -24.78
N VAL A 956 -79.45 59.23 -24.13
CA VAL A 956 -80.46 58.68 -23.23
C VAL A 956 -80.09 59.06 -21.81
N THR A 957 -81.02 59.66 -21.07
CA THR A 957 -80.83 60.06 -19.67
C THR A 957 -81.73 59.28 -18.71
N TYR A 958 -81.27 59.02 -17.49
CA TYR A 958 -82.07 58.56 -16.36
C TYR A 958 -81.95 59.57 -15.22
N GLY A 959 -83.05 60.23 -14.83
CA GLY A 959 -83.03 61.27 -13.80
C GLY A 959 -82.07 62.44 -14.12
N ASN A 960 -82.07 62.91 -15.37
CA ASN A 960 -81.19 63.94 -15.92
C ASN A 960 -79.70 63.55 -16.12
N ILE A 961 -79.32 62.30 -15.80
CA ILE A 961 -77.94 61.81 -15.98
C ILE A 961 -77.86 61.01 -17.28
N VAL A 962 -76.90 61.30 -18.16
CA VAL A 962 -76.68 60.52 -19.39
C VAL A 962 -76.18 59.12 -19.03
N ILE A 963 -76.92 58.10 -19.46
CA ILE A 963 -76.60 56.68 -19.24
C ILE A 963 -76.09 55.99 -20.52
N GLY A 964 -76.35 56.57 -21.69
CA GLY A 964 -75.88 56.01 -22.94
C GLY A 964 -76.28 56.86 -24.15
N VAL A 965 -75.85 56.41 -25.33
CA VAL A 965 -76.17 57.03 -26.62
C VAL A 965 -76.90 56.00 -27.47
N PHE A 966 -78.07 56.37 -28.01
CA PHE A 966 -78.84 55.50 -28.89
C PHE A 966 -78.56 55.80 -30.37
N SER A 967 -78.69 54.78 -31.20
CA SER A 967 -78.59 54.86 -32.66
C SER A 967 -79.52 53.83 -33.31
N GLY A 968 -79.87 54.04 -34.58
CA GLY A 968 -80.76 53.13 -35.33
C GLY A 968 -82.22 53.25 -34.90
N GLY A 969 -82.99 52.17 -35.12
CA GLY A 969 -84.42 52.09 -34.80
C GLY A 969 -85.37 52.41 -35.95
N THR A 970 -84.87 52.74 -37.15
CA THR A 970 -85.67 52.98 -38.36
C THR A 970 -85.13 52.15 -39.53
N ASN A 971 -85.90 52.03 -40.62
CA ASN A 971 -85.45 51.36 -41.86
C ASN A 971 -84.93 49.92 -41.64
N LYS A 972 -85.52 49.16 -40.70
CA LYS A 972 -85.07 47.83 -40.26
C LYS A 972 -83.70 47.76 -39.56
N VAL A 973 -83.06 48.89 -39.29
CA VAL A 973 -81.88 48.93 -38.42
C VAL A 973 -82.35 48.83 -36.97
N GLY A 974 -81.82 47.89 -36.20
CA GLY A 974 -82.13 47.75 -34.78
C GLY A 974 -81.79 49.01 -33.99
N LEU A 975 -82.53 49.26 -32.92
CA LEU A 975 -82.21 50.30 -31.96
C LEU A 975 -81.09 49.80 -31.04
N THR A 976 -79.94 50.46 -31.07
CA THR A 976 -78.78 50.11 -30.23
C THR A 976 -78.46 51.25 -29.27
N ILE A 977 -78.35 50.94 -27.99
CA ILE A 977 -77.90 51.87 -26.95
C ILE A 977 -76.54 51.39 -26.44
N THR A 978 -75.52 52.24 -26.56
CA THR A 978 -74.19 51.99 -25.97
C THR A 978 -74.09 52.73 -24.65
N PHE A 979 -73.70 52.02 -23.60
CA PHE A 979 -73.77 52.48 -22.22
C PHE A 979 -72.46 53.08 -21.71
N ASN A 980 -72.57 54.01 -20.77
CA ASN A 980 -71.45 54.57 -20.01
C ASN A 980 -71.52 54.11 -18.54
N ALA A 981 -70.61 54.60 -17.69
CA ALA A 981 -70.51 54.24 -16.28
C ALA A 981 -71.77 54.51 -15.44
N ASN A 982 -72.68 55.37 -15.91
CA ASN A 982 -73.92 55.69 -15.19
C ASN A 982 -75.07 54.72 -15.49
N ALA A 983 -74.89 53.79 -16.44
CA ALA A 983 -75.90 52.79 -16.77
C ALA A 983 -75.93 51.68 -15.72
N THR A 984 -76.59 51.93 -14.58
CA THR A 984 -76.82 50.87 -13.57
C THR A 984 -77.92 49.91 -14.02
N PRO A 985 -78.04 48.70 -13.43
CA PRO A 985 -79.17 47.80 -13.70
C PRO A 985 -80.53 48.47 -13.58
N GLN A 986 -80.71 49.36 -12.60
CA GLN A 986 -81.96 50.11 -12.42
C GLN A 986 -82.22 51.09 -13.57
N ALA A 987 -81.17 51.77 -14.06
CA ALA A 987 -81.29 52.71 -15.18
C ALA A 987 -81.55 51.99 -16.51
N VAL A 988 -80.87 50.87 -16.77
CA VAL A 988 -81.07 50.04 -17.96
C VAL A 988 -82.43 49.35 -17.93
N GLN A 989 -82.89 48.88 -16.77
CA GLN A 989 -84.25 48.38 -16.59
C GLN A 989 -85.31 49.45 -16.91
N ALA A 990 -85.13 50.66 -16.39
CA ALA A 990 -86.03 51.78 -16.68
C ALA A 990 -86.04 52.12 -18.18
N LEU A 991 -84.88 52.08 -18.85
CA LEU A 991 -84.75 52.27 -20.29
C LEU A 991 -85.48 51.19 -21.08
N LEU A 992 -85.28 49.92 -20.74
CA LEU A 992 -85.90 48.79 -21.42
C LEU A 992 -87.43 48.90 -21.39
N ARG A 993 -88.00 49.34 -20.26
CA ARG A 993 -89.44 49.62 -20.08
C ARG A 993 -89.97 50.87 -20.80
N LYS A 994 -89.11 51.58 -21.53
CA LYS A 994 -89.45 52.76 -22.33
C LYS A 994 -89.13 52.58 -23.80
N ILE A 995 -88.75 51.37 -24.22
CA ILE A 995 -88.68 51.03 -25.63
C ILE A 995 -90.09 51.04 -26.22
N THR A 996 -90.25 51.71 -27.36
CA THR A 996 -91.51 51.86 -28.06
C THR A 996 -91.49 51.28 -29.45
N PHE A 997 -92.65 50.87 -29.93
CA PHE A 997 -92.90 50.49 -31.31
C PHE A 997 -93.98 51.38 -31.94
N ARG A 998 -93.77 51.81 -33.19
CA ARG A 998 -94.81 52.38 -34.06
C ARG A 998 -94.52 52.07 -35.52
N SER A 999 -95.50 52.28 -36.39
CA SER A 999 -95.29 52.31 -37.84
C SER A 999 -95.54 53.71 -38.39
N THR A 1000 -94.80 54.12 -39.42
CA THR A 1000 -95.02 55.40 -40.12
C THR A 1000 -96.13 55.31 -41.16
N LEU A 1001 -96.64 54.11 -41.47
CA LEU A 1001 -97.82 53.92 -42.31
C LEU A 1001 -99.09 54.12 -41.51
N SER A 1002 -100.08 54.76 -42.12
CA SER A 1002 -101.44 54.85 -41.58
C SER A 1002 -102.12 53.48 -41.50
N ASN A 1003 -101.81 52.56 -42.43
CA ASN A 1003 -102.31 51.19 -42.50
C ASN A 1003 -101.16 50.19 -42.70
N PRO A 1004 -100.40 49.81 -41.65
CA PRO A 1004 -99.33 48.82 -41.77
C PRO A 1004 -99.88 47.40 -42.05
N LEU A 1005 -99.08 46.51 -42.67
CA LEU A 1005 -99.54 45.12 -42.86
C LEU A 1005 -99.81 44.47 -41.49
N ALA A 1006 -101.00 43.88 -41.36
CA ALA A 1006 -101.52 43.20 -40.17
C ALA A 1006 -100.85 41.83 -39.91
N LEU A 1007 -99.52 41.79 -39.99
CA LEU A 1007 -98.70 40.66 -39.57
C LEU A 1007 -98.05 40.98 -38.23
N PRO A 1008 -98.04 40.06 -37.25
CA PRO A 1008 -97.39 40.31 -35.97
C PRO A 1008 -95.89 40.52 -36.14
N ARG A 1009 -95.31 41.50 -35.44
CA ARG A 1009 -93.86 41.74 -35.39
C ARG A 1009 -93.24 41.04 -34.19
N THR A 1010 -92.04 40.51 -34.33
CA THR A 1010 -91.28 39.99 -33.18
C THR A 1010 -90.16 40.96 -32.84
N VAL A 1011 -90.20 41.53 -31.63
CA VAL A 1011 -89.13 42.38 -31.08
C VAL A 1011 -88.20 41.51 -30.25
N ARG A 1012 -86.88 41.58 -30.49
CA ARG A 1012 -85.84 40.88 -29.73
C ARG A 1012 -84.94 41.87 -29.00
N ALA A 1013 -84.67 41.62 -27.72
CA ALA A 1013 -83.71 42.36 -26.90
C ALA A 1013 -82.53 41.47 -26.47
N ILE A 1014 -81.32 42.03 -26.50
CA ILE A 1014 -80.07 41.43 -25.99
C ILE A 1014 -79.29 42.52 -25.24
N LEU A 1015 -78.78 42.19 -24.05
CA LEU A 1015 -77.94 43.07 -23.23
C LEU A 1015 -76.54 42.46 -23.09
N THR A 1016 -75.51 43.28 -23.27
CA THR A 1016 -74.11 42.93 -23.01
C THR A 1016 -73.58 43.86 -21.92
N ASP A 1017 -72.86 43.32 -20.93
CA ASP A 1017 -72.17 44.06 -19.86
C ASP A 1017 -70.82 44.65 -20.32
N GLY A 1018 -70.07 45.21 -19.37
CA GLY A 1018 -68.75 45.81 -19.63
C GLY A 1018 -67.57 44.84 -19.56
N ASP A 1019 -67.75 43.62 -19.03
CA ASP A 1019 -66.69 42.63 -18.85
C ASP A 1019 -66.83 41.39 -19.77
N GLY A 1020 -67.81 41.43 -20.67
CA GLY A 1020 -67.94 40.57 -21.85
C GLY A 1020 -69.09 39.57 -21.80
N GLY A 1021 -69.88 39.52 -20.73
CA GLY A 1021 -71.07 38.69 -20.62
C GLY A 1021 -72.21 39.24 -21.50
N THR A 1022 -72.97 38.31 -22.10
CA THR A 1022 -74.11 38.64 -22.96
C THR A 1022 -75.33 37.84 -22.53
N SER A 1023 -76.45 38.54 -22.32
CA SER A 1023 -77.71 37.94 -21.94
C SER A 1023 -78.23 36.99 -23.02
N PRO A 1024 -79.00 35.95 -22.65
CA PRO A 1024 -79.86 35.28 -23.61
C PRO A 1024 -80.75 36.29 -24.34
N ALA A 1025 -81.08 36.00 -25.61
CA ALA A 1025 -82.02 36.82 -26.36
C ALA A 1025 -83.45 36.59 -25.87
N VAL A 1026 -84.15 37.67 -25.54
CA VAL A 1026 -85.57 37.66 -25.15
C VAL A 1026 -86.42 38.27 -26.26
N THR A 1027 -87.66 37.79 -26.42
CA THR A 1027 -88.53 38.23 -27.52
C THR A 1027 -89.96 38.51 -27.08
N LYS A 1028 -90.57 39.54 -27.67
CA LYS A 1028 -91.97 39.92 -27.45
C LYS A 1028 -92.69 40.16 -28.78
N THR A 1029 -93.95 39.73 -28.87
CA THR A 1029 -94.74 39.84 -30.11
C THR A 1029 -95.59 41.10 -30.11
N ILE A 1030 -95.53 41.90 -31.17
CA ILE A 1030 -96.43 43.04 -31.39
C ILE A 1030 -97.50 42.62 -32.40
N GLY A 1031 -98.75 42.45 -31.96
CA GLY A 1031 -99.89 42.28 -32.83
C GLY A 1031 -100.22 43.61 -33.53
N VAL A 1032 -100.16 43.63 -34.86
CA VAL A 1032 -100.48 44.81 -35.67
C VAL A 1032 -101.90 44.62 -36.21
N GLY A 1033 -102.84 45.43 -35.72
CA GLY A 1033 -104.27 45.36 -36.03
C GLY A 1033 -104.73 46.41 -37.02
#